data_AF-A0A1V5THS2-F1
#
_entry.id   AF-A0A1V5THS2-F1
#
_cell.length_a   1.000
_cell.length_b   1.000
_cell.length_c   1.000
_cell.angle_alpha   90.00
_cell.angle_beta   90.00
_cell.angle_gamma   90.00
#
_symmetry.space_group_name_H-M   'P 1'
#
loop_
_entity.id
_entity.type
_entity.pdbx_description
1 polymer ?
#
loop_
_entity_poly.entity_id
_entity_poly.type
_entity_poly.pdbx_seq_one_letter_code
_entity_poly.pdbx_strand_id
1 'polypeptide(L)'
;MKIDRTEEFDLAYRFITETNQNIFLTGRAGTGKTTFLKYLRKNSIKKMLVAAPTGVAAVNAQGVTLHSLFQLPLGIILPRPETFNLSKDTVKNHPLLSRIHYSKEKLNLLSSMELLIIDEASMLASYIVDAIDIILRYIKRKPEEPFGGVQILFIGDLNQLPPVVKNEEWEILNEYYSSIFFFDSIVLSENVPVLIELKNIYRQRDDSFIGILNGIRNNDISEEKFNLLNSRLIRNFTQEEGEGFITLTTHNYQADEINKIKLKNLSSREYIFNAEITDEFPENILPAEKELVLKKGAQVMFLKNDTEGRQYFNGKIGTVIELDWDGIKVFCKEDQQNIIVKKSEWQNIRFKVDPETREIKEEVLGSFIQYPLRLAWAITIHKSQGLTFDKVIINAERAFAAGQVYVALSRCTSLEGLVLSAPVKKSSLISHREPNEWQSKIKRINLHKRFIEARQNYILQELQNIFTLEKWYYTLKDLKEFLEENQSDLPAESLSWFEELMNKQRRIYETLEKFKEILNRISSGNPDVERNDQLQKRIKDAAHYFSNEIELWKNSFNNHPLKVQTKKLSRKADKLLNEINIILSDVLSSLQYCKNGFILEEYLKNKNNLRLPSVETGSVIKSSYTKDKSLKTDTVQETVKLFKQGKSIEQVAVERNLVVSTIEGHIARAIKQDLIRIDEVMSMIEAKKIAEYFSQDLVDIRLSSIKEIVPQDISYGKLRIVLAWLEKERK
;
A
#
# COMPACT_ATOMS: atom_id res chain seq x y z
N MET A 1 -24.83 10.99 -5.11
CA MET A 1 -24.95 12.01 -4.05
C MET A 1 -24.37 13.29 -4.62
N LYS A 2 -25.11 14.41 -4.64
CA LYS A 2 -24.55 15.72 -4.99
C LYS A 2 -23.74 16.14 -3.78
N ILE A 3 -22.41 16.06 -3.86
CA ILE A 3 -21.53 16.45 -2.75
C ILE A 3 -21.53 17.98 -2.72
N ASP A 4 -21.75 18.55 -1.54
CA ASP A 4 -21.59 19.98 -1.30
C ASP A 4 -20.08 20.30 -1.36
N ARG A 5 -19.65 20.91 -2.47
CA ARG A 5 -18.25 21.19 -2.77
C ARG A 5 -17.96 22.63 -2.35
N THR A 6 -17.43 22.80 -1.14
CA THR A 6 -16.95 24.11 -0.68
C THR A 6 -15.66 24.48 -1.40
N GLU A 7 -15.28 25.76 -1.32
CA GLU A 7 -14.01 26.24 -1.88
C GLU A 7 -12.81 25.47 -1.28
N GLU A 8 -12.81 25.19 0.02
CA GLU A 8 -11.76 24.40 0.67
C GLU A 8 -11.73 22.94 0.21
N PHE A 9 -12.90 22.34 -0.06
CA PHE A 9 -13.01 20.99 -0.59
C PHE A 9 -12.35 20.92 -1.97
N ASP A 10 -12.67 21.86 -2.84
CA ASP A 10 -12.12 21.91 -4.19
C ASP A 10 -10.63 22.23 -4.18
N LEU A 11 -10.20 23.19 -3.35
CA LEU A 11 -8.80 23.53 -3.21
C LEU A 11 -7.97 22.33 -2.70
N ALA A 12 -8.48 21.56 -1.73
CA ALA A 12 -7.81 20.34 -1.27
C ALA A 12 -7.68 19.31 -2.39
N TYR A 13 -8.75 19.09 -3.17
CA TYR A 13 -8.70 18.18 -4.31
C TYR A 13 -7.66 18.60 -5.35
N ARG A 14 -7.58 19.90 -5.65
CA ARG A 14 -6.61 20.45 -6.60
C ARG A 14 -5.18 20.37 -6.09
N PHE A 15 -4.91 20.67 -4.81
CA PHE A 15 -3.57 20.45 -4.24
C PHE A 15 -3.13 18.99 -4.38
N ILE A 16 -4.04 18.02 -4.20
CA ILE A 16 -3.70 16.60 -4.34
C ILE A 16 -3.44 16.25 -5.81
N THR A 17 -4.25 16.73 -6.73
CA THR A 17 -4.22 16.27 -8.13
C THR A 17 -3.25 17.07 -9.01
N GLU A 18 -3.07 18.36 -8.72
CA GLU A 18 -2.30 19.32 -9.53
C GLU A 18 -0.98 19.76 -8.85
N THR A 19 -0.60 19.18 -7.71
CA THR A 19 0.69 19.45 -7.04
C THR A 19 1.28 18.18 -6.43
N ASN A 20 2.49 18.28 -5.86
CA ASN A 20 3.13 17.26 -5.04
C ASN A 20 3.27 17.68 -3.55
N GLN A 21 2.59 18.73 -3.11
CA GLN A 21 2.68 19.20 -1.72
C GLN A 21 2.00 18.23 -0.75
N ASN A 22 2.63 17.95 0.38
CA ASN A 22 1.97 17.24 1.47
C ASN A 22 0.84 18.09 2.04
N ILE A 23 -0.26 17.46 2.44
CA ILE A 23 -1.48 18.16 2.89
C ILE A 23 -1.90 17.58 4.22
N PHE A 24 -2.27 18.45 5.14
CA PHE A 24 -3.06 18.08 6.30
C PHE A 24 -4.47 18.64 6.15
N LEU A 25 -5.40 17.75 5.80
CA LEU A 25 -6.81 18.04 5.73
C LEU A 25 -7.43 17.85 7.11
N THR A 26 -7.65 18.96 7.79
CA THR A 26 -8.32 19.00 9.07
C THR A 26 -9.76 19.47 8.93
N GLY A 27 -10.48 19.36 10.03
CA GLY A 27 -11.81 19.91 10.16
C GLY A 27 -12.41 19.42 11.44
N ARG A 28 -13.38 20.17 11.94
CA ARG A 28 -14.14 19.80 13.13
C ARG A 28 -14.81 18.44 12.93
N ALA A 29 -15.31 17.87 14.00
CA ALA A 29 -16.09 16.65 13.91
C ALA A 29 -17.33 16.87 13.01
N GLY A 30 -17.59 15.96 12.07
CA GLY A 30 -18.74 16.07 11.17
C GLY A 30 -18.61 17.05 9.99
N THR A 31 -17.40 17.45 9.60
CA THR A 31 -17.17 18.38 8.46
C THR A 31 -16.99 17.72 7.09
N GLY A 32 -17.25 16.41 6.97
CA GLY A 32 -17.20 15.71 5.68
C GLY A 32 -15.85 15.13 5.25
N LYS A 33 -14.86 14.99 6.15
CA LYS A 33 -13.55 14.38 5.87
C LYS A 33 -13.63 13.00 5.18
N THR A 34 -14.44 12.09 5.72
CA THR A 34 -14.66 10.76 5.13
C THR A 34 -15.33 10.83 3.75
N THR A 35 -16.20 11.83 3.53
CA THR A 35 -16.83 12.09 2.23
C THR A 35 -15.79 12.55 1.21
N PHE A 36 -14.86 13.42 1.61
CA PHE A 36 -13.73 13.84 0.78
C PHE A 36 -12.85 12.66 0.38
N LEU A 37 -12.50 11.78 1.32
CA LEU A 37 -11.71 10.57 1.03
C LEU A 37 -12.40 9.68 -0.03
N LYS A 38 -13.70 9.44 0.11
CA LYS A 38 -14.48 8.65 -0.86
C LYS A 38 -14.53 9.33 -2.23
N TYR A 39 -14.68 10.65 -2.27
CA TYR A 39 -14.65 11.41 -3.53
C TYR A 39 -13.28 11.33 -4.19
N LEU A 40 -12.21 11.48 -3.42
CA LEU A 40 -10.84 11.44 -3.93
C LEU A 40 -10.52 10.06 -4.53
N ARG A 41 -10.87 8.96 -3.85
CA ARG A 41 -10.69 7.60 -4.38
C ARG A 41 -11.37 7.38 -5.72
N LYS A 42 -12.56 7.96 -5.90
CA LYS A 42 -13.35 7.79 -7.12
C LYS A 42 -12.87 8.65 -8.29
N ASN A 43 -12.29 9.83 -8.01
CA ASN A 43 -12.03 10.84 -9.05
C ASN A 43 -10.54 11.13 -9.28
N SER A 44 -9.67 10.82 -8.31
CA SER A 44 -8.22 11.03 -8.47
C SER A 44 -7.60 9.93 -9.32
N ILE A 45 -6.62 10.34 -10.12
CA ILE A 45 -5.85 9.49 -11.02
C ILE A 45 -4.56 8.96 -10.40
N LYS A 46 -4.17 9.50 -9.24
CA LYS A 46 -2.91 9.14 -8.60
C LYS A 46 -2.99 7.71 -8.08
N LYS A 47 -1.89 6.96 -8.23
CA LYS A 47 -1.74 5.63 -7.63
C LYS A 47 -1.68 5.75 -6.11
N MET A 48 -2.85 5.71 -5.48
CA MET A 48 -3.00 6.02 -4.07
C MET A 48 -3.09 4.75 -3.21
N LEU A 49 -2.50 4.82 -2.02
CA LEU A 49 -2.70 3.83 -0.96
C LEU A 49 -3.37 4.51 0.23
N VAL A 50 -4.40 3.87 0.78
CA VAL A 50 -5.09 4.35 1.97
C VAL A 50 -4.63 3.54 3.17
N ALA A 51 -4.17 4.23 4.20
CA ALA A 51 -3.74 3.63 5.44
C ALA A 51 -4.30 4.37 6.66
N ALA A 52 -4.31 3.68 7.80
CA ALA A 52 -4.66 4.27 9.09
C ALA A 52 -3.77 3.71 10.23
N PRO A 53 -3.64 4.41 11.37
CA PRO A 53 -2.89 3.91 12.51
C PRO A 53 -3.48 2.66 13.17
N THR A 54 -4.81 2.48 13.14
CA THR A 54 -5.52 1.38 13.81
C THR A 54 -6.27 0.48 12.83
N GLY A 55 -6.51 -0.79 13.21
CA GLY A 55 -7.19 -1.79 12.37
C GLY A 55 -8.62 -1.40 12.00
N VAL A 56 -9.41 -0.97 12.98
CA VAL A 56 -10.81 -0.55 12.74
C VAL A 56 -10.88 0.69 11.86
N ALA A 57 -9.99 1.67 12.05
CA ALA A 57 -9.91 2.84 11.17
C ALA A 57 -9.53 2.45 9.74
N ALA A 58 -8.59 1.51 9.57
CA ALA A 58 -8.19 1.01 8.26
C ALA A 58 -9.37 0.33 7.54
N VAL A 59 -10.11 -0.56 8.21
CA VAL A 59 -11.30 -1.22 7.64
C VAL A 59 -12.37 -0.19 7.25
N ASN A 60 -12.63 0.81 8.11
CA ASN A 60 -13.61 1.87 7.83
C ASN A 60 -13.20 2.77 6.66
N ALA A 61 -11.92 3.07 6.53
CA ALA A 61 -11.34 3.81 5.41
C ALA A 61 -11.20 2.94 4.15
N GLN A 62 -11.56 1.65 4.20
CA GLN A 62 -11.33 0.65 3.15
C GLN A 62 -9.85 0.67 2.72
N GLY A 63 -8.95 0.61 3.70
CA GLY A 63 -7.51 0.64 3.54
C GLY A 63 -6.84 -0.39 4.44
N VAL A 64 -5.55 -0.20 4.69
CA VAL A 64 -4.72 -1.10 5.50
C VAL A 64 -4.11 -0.37 6.70
N THR A 65 -3.60 -1.08 7.70
CA THR A 65 -2.87 -0.39 8.78
C THR A 65 -1.48 0.05 8.30
N LEU A 66 -0.95 1.16 8.82
CA LEU A 66 0.43 1.60 8.51
C LEU A 66 1.46 0.51 8.83
N HIS A 67 1.28 -0.19 9.95
CA HIS A 67 2.13 -1.31 10.35
C HIS A 67 2.12 -2.44 9.32
N SER A 68 0.95 -2.84 8.80
CA SER A 68 0.86 -3.86 7.74
C SER A 68 1.37 -3.38 6.38
N LEU A 69 1.16 -2.08 6.06
CA LEU A 69 1.59 -1.50 4.81
C LEU A 69 3.11 -1.45 4.71
N PHE A 70 3.78 -1.00 5.77
CA PHE A 70 5.23 -0.82 5.77
C PHE A 70 5.99 -1.93 6.50
N GLN A 71 5.29 -2.94 7.05
CA GLN A 71 5.90 -3.99 7.89
C GLN A 71 6.73 -3.40 9.03
N LEU A 72 6.19 -2.37 9.68
CA LEU A 72 6.87 -1.68 10.76
C LEU A 72 7.02 -2.63 11.97
N PRO A 73 8.18 -2.64 12.65
CA PRO A 73 8.36 -3.39 13.88
C PRO A 73 7.44 -2.84 14.98
N LEU A 74 7.07 -3.70 15.92
CA LEU A 74 6.38 -3.26 17.14
C LEU A 74 7.38 -2.57 18.08
N GLY A 75 6.99 -1.42 18.62
CA GLY A 75 7.79 -0.59 19.53
C GLY A 75 8.31 0.69 18.88
N ILE A 76 9.07 1.47 19.66
CA ILE A 76 9.62 2.75 19.21
C ILE A 76 10.72 2.57 18.17
N ILE A 77 10.74 3.47 17.19
CA ILE A 77 11.78 3.55 16.16
C ILE A 77 12.50 4.87 16.38
N LEU A 78 13.73 4.83 16.89
CA LEU A 78 14.49 6.04 17.14
C LEU A 78 15.04 6.61 15.82
N PRO A 79 14.93 7.93 15.60
CA PRO A 79 15.62 8.58 14.49
C PRO A 79 17.14 8.55 14.77
N ARG A 80 17.96 8.44 13.72
CA ARG A 80 19.43 8.49 13.88
C ARG A 80 19.97 9.80 13.30
N PRO A 81 20.92 10.49 13.95
CA PRO A 81 21.51 11.73 13.42
C PRO A 81 22.10 11.55 12.00
N GLU A 82 22.60 10.35 11.70
CA GLU A 82 23.17 9.96 10.40
C GLU A 82 22.11 9.83 9.28
N THR A 83 20.80 9.74 9.60
CA THR A 83 19.74 9.66 8.58
C THR A 83 19.40 11.00 7.91
N PHE A 84 20.02 12.10 8.34
CA PHE A 84 19.75 13.43 7.78
C PHE A 84 20.89 13.95 6.90
N ASN A 85 22.09 13.38 7.00
CA ASN A 85 23.20 13.58 6.03
C ASN A 85 23.29 12.36 5.11
N LEU A 86 22.37 12.28 4.16
CA LEU A 86 22.13 11.08 3.35
C LEU A 86 23.11 10.96 2.18
N SER A 87 24.29 10.41 2.45
CA SER A 87 25.00 9.71 1.37
C SER A 87 24.22 8.45 0.98
N LYS A 88 24.30 8.01 -0.30
CA LYS A 88 23.64 6.79 -0.79
C LYS A 88 23.97 5.53 0.03
N ASP A 89 25.11 5.53 0.72
CA ASP A 89 25.56 4.41 1.55
C ASP A 89 24.99 4.45 2.98
N THR A 90 24.66 5.64 3.50
CA THR A 90 24.11 5.79 4.87
C THR A 90 22.68 5.26 4.98
N VAL A 91 21.83 5.50 3.96
CA VAL A 91 20.45 4.97 3.95
C VAL A 91 20.46 3.45 3.98
N LYS A 92 21.31 2.79 3.18
CA LYS A 92 21.36 1.32 3.05
C LYS A 92 21.68 0.60 4.36
N ASN A 93 22.45 1.23 5.25
CA ASN A 93 22.92 0.63 6.50
C ASN A 93 22.00 0.92 7.70
N HIS A 94 20.80 1.49 7.47
CA HIS A 94 19.89 1.81 8.55
C HIS A 94 19.32 0.53 9.22
N PRO A 95 19.34 0.39 10.57
CA PRO A 95 18.86 -0.81 11.26
C PRO A 95 17.39 -1.15 11.04
N LEU A 96 16.57 -0.15 10.71
CA LEU A 96 15.17 -0.39 10.32
C LEU A 96 15.11 -1.20 9.01
N LEU A 97 15.97 -0.87 8.04
CA LEU A 97 15.95 -1.51 6.72
C LEU A 97 16.56 -2.91 6.74
N SER A 98 17.51 -3.19 7.64
CA SER A 98 18.04 -4.55 7.81
C SER A 98 17.02 -5.52 8.41
N ARG A 99 15.99 -5.00 9.10
CA ARG A 99 14.89 -5.79 9.68
C ARG A 99 13.69 -5.94 8.74
N ILE A 100 13.65 -5.18 7.64
CA ILE A 100 12.52 -5.15 6.72
C ILE A 100 12.90 -5.86 5.42
N HIS A 101 12.27 -7.01 5.18
CA HIS A 101 12.43 -7.77 3.95
C HIS A 101 11.14 -7.73 3.14
N TYR A 102 11.11 -6.86 2.14
CA TYR A 102 9.97 -6.78 1.23
C TYR A 102 10.06 -7.83 0.12
N SER A 103 8.93 -8.49 -0.15
CA SER A 103 8.76 -9.28 -1.36
C SER A 103 8.87 -8.38 -2.61
N LYS A 104 9.19 -8.97 -3.76
CA LYS A 104 9.23 -8.24 -5.05
C LYS A 104 7.91 -7.53 -5.34
N GLU A 105 6.78 -8.18 -5.05
CA GLU A 105 5.45 -7.60 -5.22
C GLU A 105 5.25 -6.36 -4.34
N LYS A 106 5.68 -6.42 -3.08
CA LYS A 106 5.58 -5.31 -2.13
C LYS A 106 6.48 -4.14 -2.51
N LEU A 107 7.70 -4.43 -3.00
CA LEU A 107 8.59 -3.41 -3.56
C LEU A 107 7.97 -2.73 -4.77
N ASN A 108 7.35 -3.50 -5.68
CA ASN A 108 6.65 -2.94 -6.84
C ASN A 108 5.47 -2.06 -6.41
N LEU A 109 4.69 -2.48 -5.41
CA LEU A 109 3.61 -1.69 -4.83
C LEU A 109 4.11 -0.35 -4.29
N LEU A 110 5.03 -0.37 -3.34
CA LEU A 110 5.52 0.84 -2.68
C LEU A 110 6.29 1.75 -3.65
N SER A 111 7.03 1.18 -4.61
CA SER A 111 7.72 1.96 -5.65
C SER A 111 6.76 2.59 -6.67
N SER A 112 5.59 2.01 -6.90
CA SER A 112 4.57 2.57 -7.81
C SER A 112 3.68 3.63 -7.18
N MET A 113 3.59 3.69 -5.85
CA MET A 113 2.71 4.61 -5.10
C MET A 113 3.04 6.08 -5.37
N GLU A 114 2.05 6.89 -5.71
CA GLU A 114 2.20 8.34 -5.95
C GLU A 114 1.62 9.17 -4.79
N LEU A 115 0.61 8.62 -4.08
CA LEU A 115 -0.08 9.27 -2.97
C LEU A 115 -0.29 8.29 -1.81
N LEU A 116 0.15 8.65 -0.60
CA LEU A 116 -0.22 7.95 0.62
C LEU A 116 -1.24 8.76 1.39
N ILE A 117 -2.40 8.19 1.64
CA ILE A 117 -3.44 8.79 2.47
C ILE A 117 -3.38 8.15 3.85
N ILE A 118 -3.28 8.97 4.89
CA ILE A 118 -3.31 8.53 6.28
C ILE A 118 -4.55 9.12 6.96
N ASP A 119 -5.56 8.28 7.16
CA ASP A 119 -6.76 8.65 7.91
C ASP A 119 -6.53 8.52 9.43
N GLU A 120 -7.27 9.31 10.22
CA GLU A 120 -7.08 9.45 11.67
C GLU A 120 -5.64 9.84 12.07
N ALA A 121 -5.04 10.77 11.34
CA ALA A 121 -3.68 11.27 11.55
C ALA A 121 -3.43 11.85 12.96
N SER A 122 -4.46 12.19 13.74
CA SER A 122 -4.29 12.65 15.13
C SER A 122 -3.69 11.57 16.03
N MET A 123 -3.90 10.29 15.71
CA MET A 123 -3.34 9.15 16.43
C MET A 123 -1.94 8.75 15.95
N LEU A 124 -1.40 9.46 14.95
CA LEU A 124 -0.11 9.13 14.35
C LEU A 124 1.03 9.76 15.16
N ALA A 125 1.97 8.93 15.61
CA ALA A 125 3.16 9.39 16.32
C ALA A 125 4.23 9.93 15.36
N SER A 126 5.01 10.93 15.80
CA SER A 126 6.12 11.54 15.05
C SER A 126 7.11 10.52 14.48
N TYR A 127 7.58 9.60 15.32
CA TYR A 127 8.57 8.58 14.93
C TYR A 127 8.07 7.61 13.84
N ILE A 128 6.75 7.38 13.74
CA ILE A 128 6.18 6.55 12.67
C ILE A 128 6.27 7.27 11.32
N VAL A 129 6.08 8.59 11.31
CA VAL A 129 6.21 9.40 10.08
C VAL A 129 7.65 9.35 9.55
N ASP A 130 8.63 9.54 10.42
CA ASP A 130 10.04 9.49 10.02
C ASP A 130 10.46 8.07 9.59
N ALA A 131 9.93 7.02 10.24
CA ALA A 131 10.15 5.65 9.78
C ALA A 131 9.62 5.43 8.36
N ILE A 132 8.42 5.94 8.04
CA ILE A 132 7.84 5.90 6.70
C ILE A 132 8.69 6.69 5.70
N ASP A 133 9.17 7.87 6.08
CA ASP A 133 10.07 8.69 5.26
C ASP A 133 11.33 7.92 4.86
N ILE A 134 12.03 7.34 5.84
CA ILE A 134 13.26 6.55 5.61
C ILE A 134 12.99 5.40 4.65
N ILE A 135 11.91 4.64 4.88
CA ILE A 135 11.54 3.51 4.03
C ILE A 135 11.25 3.97 2.60
N LEU A 136 10.47 5.04 2.43
CA LEU A 136 10.09 5.52 1.11
C LEU A 136 11.28 6.11 0.35
N ARG A 137 12.16 6.90 0.99
CA ARG A 137 13.41 7.39 0.40
C ARG A 137 14.27 6.25 -0.15
N TYR A 138 14.38 5.17 0.62
CA TYR A 138 15.10 3.97 0.21
C TYR A 138 14.45 3.27 -1.00
N ILE A 139 13.15 2.96 -0.91
CA ILE A 139 12.43 2.23 -1.96
C ILE A 139 12.37 3.04 -3.27
N LYS A 140 12.14 4.36 -3.16
CA LYS A 140 12.05 5.27 -4.30
C LYS A 140 13.40 5.65 -4.88
N ARG A 141 14.50 5.34 -4.18
CA ARG A 141 15.88 5.71 -4.52
C ARG A 141 16.06 7.22 -4.67
N LYS A 142 15.33 7.98 -3.85
CA LYS A 142 15.34 9.45 -3.82
C LYS A 142 15.65 9.89 -2.39
N PRO A 143 16.91 9.78 -1.94
CA PRO A 143 17.29 10.10 -0.56
C PRO A 143 17.08 11.57 -0.21
N GLU A 144 17.18 12.48 -1.18
CA GLU A 144 17.03 13.93 -0.94
C GLU A 144 15.56 14.40 -0.96
N GLU A 145 14.63 13.58 -1.48
CA GLU A 145 13.22 13.96 -1.55
C GLU A 145 12.47 13.43 -0.32
N PRO A 146 11.71 14.28 0.39
CA PRO A 146 10.81 13.85 1.45
C PRO A 146 9.88 12.74 0.95
N PHE A 147 9.75 11.68 1.75
CA PHE A 147 9.01 10.47 1.46
C PHE A 147 9.36 9.85 0.10
N GLY A 148 10.61 10.04 -0.37
CA GLY A 148 11.04 9.60 -1.69
C GLY A 148 10.21 10.18 -2.85
N GLY A 149 9.65 11.38 -2.66
CA GLY A 149 8.80 12.07 -3.63
C GLY A 149 7.33 11.63 -3.63
N VAL A 150 6.91 10.79 -2.67
CA VAL A 150 5.50 10.43 -2.49
C VAL A 150 4.76 11.58 -1.80
N GLN A 151 3.62 12.00 -2.36
CA GLN A 151 2.76 12.97 -1.71
C GLN A 151 2.02 12.32 -0.55
N ILE A 152 1.97 12.98 0.61
CA ILE A 152 1.25 12.49 1.79
C ILE A 152 0.02 13.36 2.05
N LEU A 153 -1.14 12.72 2.19
CA LEU A 153 -2.39 13.35 2.65
C LEU A 153 -2.71 12.83 4.05
N PHE A 154 -2.50 13.69 5.05
CA PHE A 154 -2.95 13.45 6.42
C PHE A 154 -4.41 13.92 6.56
N ILE A 155 -5.29 13.06 7.06
CA ILE A 155 -6.69 13.39 7.35
C ILE A 155 -6.92 13.17 8.84
N GLY A 156 -7.47 14.16 9.54
CA GLY A 156 -7.75 14.00 10.97
C GLY A 156 -8.21 15.28 11.65
N ASP A 157 -8.25 15.26 12.97
CA ASP A 157 -8.50 16.44 13.80
C ASP A 157 -7.60 16.35 15.04
N LEU A 158 -6.58 17.21 15.10
CA LEU A 158 -5.53 17.14 16.13
C LEU A 158 -6.06 17.34 17.56
N ASN A 159 -7.25 17.91 17.71
CA ASN A 159 -7.89 18.11 19.01
C ASN A 159 -8.69 16.88 19.47
N GLN A 160 -8.74 15.81 18.67
CA GLN A 160 -9.29 14.53 19.09
C GLN A 160 -8.24 13.72 19.88
N LEU A 161 -8.25 12.40 19.78
CA LEU A 161 -7.36 11.56 20.57
C LEU A 161 -5.93 11.66 20.03
N PRO A 162 -4.93 11.90 20.92
CA PRO A 162 -3.53 11.93 20.54
C PRO A 162 -2.99 10.51 20.30
N PRO A 163 -1.75 10.38 19.82
CA PRO A 163 -1.07 9.09 19.75
C PRO A 163 -0.94 8.44 21.14
N VAL A 164 -1.07 7.12 21.21
CA VAL A 164 -0.89 6.37 22.46
C VAL A 164 0.57 5.95 22.56
N VAL A 165 1.34 6.65 23.40
CA VAL A 165 2.75 6.38 23.69
C VAL A 165 2.90 6.23 25.20
N LYS A 166 3.62 5.20 25.67
CA LYS A 166 3.86 5.01 27.10
C LYS A 166 4.83 6.06 27.64
N ASN A 167 4.74 6.40 28.91
CA ASN A 167 5.65 7.39 29.53
C ASN A 167 7.13 6.99 29.38
N GLU A 168 7.45 5.71 29.59
CA GLU A 168 8.79 5.14 29.42
C GLU A 168 9.31 5.30 27.97
N GLU A 169 8.43 5.18 26.98
CA GLU A 169 8.77 5.38 25.57
C GLU A 169 9.00 6.88 25.28
N TRP A 170 8.19 7.75 25.89
CA TRP A 170 8.31 9.20 25.73
C TRP A 170 9.57 9.78 26.37
N GLU A 171 10.02 9.23 27.50
CA GLU A 171 11.28 9.62 28.15
C GLU A 171 12.48 9.49 27.21
N ILE A 172 12.44 8.53 26.27
CA ILE A 172 13.47 8.34 25.25
C ILE A 172 13.21 9.23 24.03
N LEU A 173 11.96 9.33 23.59
CA LEU A 173 11.60 10.08 22.38
C LEU A 173 11.74 11.60 22.53
N ASN A 174 11.60 12.14 23.75
CA ASN A 174 11.67 13.57 24.01
C ASN A 174 13.04 14.19 23.71
N GLU A 175 14.10 13.38 23.61
CA GLU A 175 15.43 13.82 23.19
C GLU A 175 15.48 14.19 21.71
N TYR A 176 14.58 13.61 20.90
CA TYR A 176 14.57 13.74 19.44
C TYR A 176 13.38 14.55 18.92
N TYR A 177 12.27 14.57 19.66
CA TYR A 177 11.02 15.15 19.22
C TYR A 177 10.49 16.18 20.22
N SER A 178 10.04 17.32 19.71
CA SER A 178 9.40 18.35 20.54
C SER A 178 8.04 17.90 21.11
N SER A 179 7.33 17.02 20.40
CA SER A 179 6.12 16.35 20.91
C SER A 179 5.91 14.97 20.26
N ILE A 180 4.96 14.20 20.77
CA ILE A 180 4.56 12.91 20.19
C ILE A 180 3.83 13.02 18.84
N PHE A 181 3.33 14.21 18.49
CA PHE A 181 2.41 14.36 17.35
C PHE A 181 3.14 14.28 16.02
N PHE A 182 2.46 13.72 15.01
CA PHE A 182 3.02 13.52 13.66
C PHE A 182 3.69 14.77 13.08
N PHE A 183 3.17 15.96 13.38
CA PHE A 183 3.62 17.22 12.81
C PHE A 183 4.98 17.70 13.33
N ASP A 184 5.45 17.15 14.45
CA ASP A 184 6.80 17.38 14.99
C ASP A 184 7.78 16.29 14.54
N SER A 185 7.40 15.44 13.59
CA SER A 185 8.37 14.57 12.90
C SER A 185 9.42 15.42 12.18
N ILE A 186 10.64 14.87 12.10
CA ILE A 186 11.78 15.63 11.60
C ILE A 186 11.57 15.98 10.12
N VAL A 187 11.08 15.03 9.32
CA VAL A 187 10.78 15.28 7.89
C VAL A 187 9.77 16.42 7.69
N LEU A 188 8.77 16.55 8.56
CA LEU A 188 7.73 17.58 8.43
C LEU A 188 8.14 18.94 9.00
N SER A 189 9.15 18.98 9.89
CA SER A 189 9.71 20.24 10.39
C SER A 189 10.32 21.08 9.25
N GLU A 190 10.92 20.42 8.27
CA GLU A 190 11.48 21.02 7.05
C GLU A 190 10.44 21.09 5.91
N ASN A 191 9.47 20.17 5.88
CA ASN A 191 8.50 20.02 4.79
C ASN A 191 7.06 20.15 5.29
N VAL A 192 6.77 21.33 5.84
CA VAL A 192 5.51 21.62 6.51
C VAL A 192 4.32 21.42 5.55
N PRO A 193 3.35 20.55 5.89
CA PRO A 193 2.21 20.29 5.02
C PRO A 193 1.31 21.52 4.86
N VAL A 194 0.58 21.56 3.74
CA VAL A 194 -0.48 22.54 3.51
C VAL A 194 -1.65 22.22 4.44
N LEU A 195 -1.99 23.13 5.35
CA LEU A 195 -3.14 22.99 6.22
C LEU A 195 -4.41 23.47 5.51
N ILE A 196 -5.38 22.58 5.35
CA ILE A 196 -6.70 22.92 4.81
C ILE A 196 -7.75 22.51 5.84
N GLU A 197 -8.56 23.46 6.32
CA GLU A 197 -9.62 23.22 7.31
C GLU A 197 -10.99 23.26 6.63
N LEU A 198 -11.71 22.13 6.67
CA LEU A 198 -13.13 22.08 6.31
C LEU A 198 -13.96 22.73 7.42
N LYS A 199 -14.61 23.86 7.12
CA LYS A 199 -15.29 24.71 8.11
C LYS A 199 -16.76 24.33 8.35
N ASN A 200 -17.45 23.86 7.32
CA ASN A 200 -18.88 23.56 7.39
C ASN A 200 -19.14 22.34 8.27
N ILE A 201 -19.76 22.57 9.44
CA ILE A 201 -20.19 21.50 10.35
C ILE A 201 -21.55 21.01 9.88
N TYR A 202 -21.65 19.73 9.51
CA TYR A 202 -22.93 19.12 9.12
C TYR A 202 -23.61 18.35 10.26
N ARG A 203 -22.87 18.11 11.38
CA ARG A 203 -23.33 17.28 12.50
C ARG A 203 -24.16 18.05 13.52
N GLN A 204 -23.57 19.07 14.15
CA GLN A 204 -24.27 19.88 15.14
C GLN A 204 -25.08 20.98 14.45
N ARG A 205 -26.30 21.22 14.94
CA ARG A 205 -27.20 22.27 14.44
C ARG A 205 -27.37 23.45 15.39
N ASP A 206 -26.93 23.31 16.64
CA ASP A 206 -27.06 24.32 17.69
C ASP A 206 -25.77 25.16 17.81
N ASP A 207 -25.88 26.46 17.51
CA ASP A 207 -24.79 27.44 17.57
C ASP A 207 -24.22 27.60 18.99
N SER A 208 -25.06 27.48 20.03
CA SER A 208 -24.63 27.56 21.42
C SER A 208 -23.72 26.38 21.77
N PHE A 209 -24.15 25.16 21.42
CA PHE A 209 -23.35 23.96 21.62
C PHE A 209 -22.07 23.94 20.79
N ILE A 210 -22.13 24.39 19.53
CA ILE A 210 -20.94 24.60 18.69
C ILE A 210 -19.97 25.58 19.39
N GLY A 211 -20.49 26.65 19.99
CA GLY A 211 -19.73 27.62 20.77
C GLY A 211 -19.04 27.02 21.99
N ILE A 212 -19.67 26.07 22.70
CA ILE A 212 -19.06 25.33 23.81
C ILE A 212 -17.95 24.41 23.30
N LEU A 213 -18.23 23.60 22.27
CA LEU A 213 -17.27 22.66 21.71
C LEU A 213 -16.01 23.36 21.19
N ASN A 214 -16.17 24.51 20.52
CA ASN A 214 -15.05 25.32 20.07
C ASN A 214 -14.26 25.90 21.24
N GLY A 215 -14.95 26.37 22.29
CA GLY A 215 -14.33 26.85 23.52
C GLY A 215 -13.42 25.80 24.17
N ILE A 216 -13.88 24.55 24.21
CA ILE A 216 -13.11 23.43 24.73
C ILE A 216 -11.94 23.10 23.81
N ARG A 217 -12.19 23.04 22.48
CA ARG A 217 -11.17 22.73 21.46
C ARG A 217 -9.98 23.69 21.52
N ASN A 218 -10.24 24.97 21.76
CA ASN A 218 -9.23 26.03 21.75
C ASN A 218 -8.66 26.34 23.14
N ASN A 219 -9.08 25.65 24.20
CA ASN A 219 -8.78 25.98 25.61
C ASN A 219 -9.20 27.42 26.03
N ASP A 220 -10.28 27.97 25.46
CA ASP A 220 -10.74 29.34 25.69
C ASP A 220 -12.23 29.45 26.07
N ILE A 221 -12.81 28.39 26.64
CA ILE A 221 -14.22 28.38 27.06
C ILE A 221 -14.53 29.49 28.08
N SER A 222 -15.52 30.32 27.78
CA SER A 222 -16.01 31.35 28.70
C SER A 222 -16.73 30.75 29.91
N GLU A 223 -16.79 31.48 31.02
CA GLU A 223 -17.46 31.00 32.24
C GLU A 223 -18.95 30.74 32.03
N GLU A 224 -19.62 31.58 31.24
CA GLU A 224 -21.02 31.41 30.86
C GLU A 224 -21.24 30.06 30.15
N LYS A 225 -20.42 29.75 29.13
CA LYS A 225 -20.48 28.49 28.37
C LYS A 225 -20.11 27.28 29.24
N PHE A 226 -19.15 27.44 30.14
CA PHE A 226 -18.76 26.39 31.08
C PHE A 226 -19.87 26.06 32.07
N ASN A 227 -20.58 27.09 32.58
CA ASN A 227 -21.73 26.92 33.44
C ASN A 227 -22.91 26.31 32.67
N LEU A 228 -23.13 26.72 31.43
CA LEU A 228 -24.15 26.13 30.55
C LEU A 228 -23.87 24.64 30.30
N LEU A 229 -22.62 24.25 30.05
CA LEU A 229 -22.26 22.83 29.97
C LEU A 229 -22.58 22.07 31.27
N ASN A 230 -22.17 22.61 32.42
CA ASN A 230 -22.41 21.97 33.71
C ASN A 230 -23.89 21.99 34.15
N SER A 231 -24.74 22.82 33.54
CA SER A 231 -26.20 22.75 33.75
C SER A 231 -26.80 21.41 33.31
N ARG A 232 -26.11 20.66 32.45
CA ARG A 232 -26.47 19.30 32.02
C ARG A 232 -26.07 18.20 33.02
N LEU A 233 -25.58 18.57 34.21
CA LEU A 233 -25.30 17.64 35.29
C LEU A 233 -26.60 17.12 35.90
N ILE A 234 -26.89 15.84 35.68
CA ILE A 234 -28.04 15.16 36.27
C ILE A 234 -27.52 13.97 37.07
N ARG A 235 -27.42 14.16 38.39
CA ARG A 235 -26.98 13.09 39.30
C ARG A 235 -28.04 12.00 39.35
N ASN A 236 -27.58 10.73 39.29
CA ASN A 236 -28.45 9.55 39.31
C ASN A 236 -29.49 9.53 38.19
N PHE A 237 -29.12 10.03 37.00
CA PHE A 237 -29.96 9.93 35.82
C PHE A 237 -30.39 8.47 35.59
N THR A 238 -31.69 8.25 35.63
CA THR A 238 -32.34 6.97 35.35
C THR A 238 -33.09 7.13 34.04
N GLN A 239 -32.68 6.35 33.05
CA GLN A 239 -33.26 6.39 31.72
C GLN A 239 -34.58 5.62 31.71
N GLU A 240 -35.62 6.19 31.10
CA GLU A 240 -36.82 5.40 30.75
C GLU A 240 -36.49 4.39 29.64
N GLU A 241 -37.13 3.22 29.65
CA GLU A 241 -36.85 2.19 28.65
C GLU A 241 -37.08 2.71 27.21
N GLY A 242 -36.10 2.51 26.34
CA GLY A 242 -36.20 2.88 24.92
C GLY A 242 -35.94 4.36 24.61
N GLU A 243 -35.40 5.16 25.53
CA GLU A 243 -35.02 6.55 25.19
C GLU A 243 -33.77 6.70 24.31
N GLY A 244 -32.98 5.63 24.13
CA GLY A 244 -31.83 5.59 23.22
C GLY A 244 -30.54 6.24 23.72
N PHE A 245 -30.39 6.52 25.02
CA PHE A 245 -29.14 7.08 25.53
C PHE A 245 -27.99 6.07 25.47
N ILE A 246 -26.83 6.51 24.98
CA ILE A 246 -25.59 5.73 25.03
C ILE A 246 -24.62 6.29 26.05
N THR A 247 -24.02 5.41 26.86
CA THR A 247 -23.04 5.80 27.87
C THR A 247 -21.63 5.75 27.28
N LEU A 248 -20.90 6.87 27.32
CA LEU A 248 -19.49 6.91 26.92
C LEU A 248 -18.59 6.68 28.13
N THR A 249 -17.84 5.58 28.09
CA THR A 249 -16.91 5.18 29.16
C THR A 249 -15.46 5.39 28.73
N THR A 250 -14.54 5.41 29.69
CA THR A 250 -13.11 5.59 29.39
C THR A 250 -12.39 4.29 29.08
N HIS A 251 -12.88 3.15 29.59
CA HIS A 251 -12.23 1.84 29.45
C HIS A 251 -13.19 0.78 28.91
N ASN A 252 -12.66 -0.18 28.14
CA ASN A 252 -13.45 -1.26 27.54
C ASN A 252 -14.21 -2.08 28.59
N TYR A 253 -13.56 -2.47 29.69
CA TYR A 253 -14.18 -3.29 30.73
C TYR A 253 -15.47 -2.67 31.29
N GLN A 254 -15.52 -1.34 31.44
CA GLN A 254 -16.70 -0.63 31.94
C GLN A 254 -17.87 -0.70 30.94
N ALA A 255 -17.57 -0.52 29.65
CA ALA A 255 -18.59 -0.62 28.61
C ALA A 255 -19.14 -2.05 28.54
N ASP A 256 -18.25 -3.04 28.58
CA ASP A 256 -18.60 -4.45 28.51
C ASP A 256 -19.45 -4.89 29.71
N GLU A 257 -19.10 -4.44 30.93
CA GLU A 257 -19.89 -4.70 32.13
C GLU A 257 -21.30 -4.10 32.05
N ILE A 258 -21.43 -2.83 31.64
CA ILE A 258 -22.74 -2.17 31.50
C ILE A 258 -23.59 -2.92 30.47
N ASN A 259 -23.03 -3.25 29.31
CA ASN A 259 -23.74 -3.98 28.27
C ASN A 259 -24.17 -5.37 28.74
N LYS A 260 -23.30 -6.10 29.44
CA LYS A 260 -23.62 -7.43 29.99
C LYS A 260 -24.72 -7.38 31.03
N ILE A 261 -24.65 -6.43 31.99
CA ILE A 261 -25.67 -6.28 33.04
C ILE A 261 -27.03 -5.93 32.42
N LYS A 262 -27.05 -4.95 31.50
CA LYS A 262 -28.29 -4.53 30.83
C LYS A 262 -28.91 -5.64 29.98
N LEU A 263 -28.10 -6.41 29.24
CA LEU A 263 -28.57 -7.57 28.49
C LEU A 263 -29.10 -8.67 29.42
N LYS A 264 -28.42 -8.96 30.53
CA LYS A 264 -28.83 -9.99 31.49
C LYS A 264 -30.19 -9.67 32.13
N ASN A 265 -30.46 -8.38 32.41
CA ASN A 265 -31.71 -7.93 33.02
C ASN A 265 -32.94 -8.06 32.11
N LEU A 266 -32.76 -8.26 30.80
CA LEU A 266 -33.87 -8.55 29.90
C LEU A 266 -34.37 -9.99 30.12
N SER A 267 -35.67 -10.12 30.41
CA SER A 267 -36.36 -11.39 30.66
C SER A 267 -36.61 -12.23 29.40
N SER A 268 -36.36 -11.65 28.22
CA SER A 268 -36.55 -12.33 26.93
C SER A 268 -35.46 -13.37 26.64
N ARG A 269 -35.80 -14.30 25.75
CA ARG A 269 -34.89 -15.36 25.29
C ARG A 269 -33.68 -14.76 24.58
N GLU A 270 -32.51 -15.32 24.88
CA GLU A 270 -31.24 -14.97 24.24
C GLU A 270 -31.08 -15.69 22.90
N TYR A 271 -30.59 -14.97 21.90
CA TYR A 271 -30.22 -15.46 20.58
C TYR A 271 -28.76 -15.09 20.31
N ILE A 272 -28.02 -16.03 19.70
CA ILE A 272 -26.61 -15.88 19.38
C ILE A 272 -26.46 -15.98 17.86
N PHE A 273 -25.93 -14.92 17.25
CA PHE A 273 -25.66 -14.87 15.82
C PHE A 273 -24.15 -14.98 15.59
N ASN A 274 -23.72 -16.07 14.97
CA ASN A 274 -22.33 -16.30 14.64
C ASN A 274 -21.97 -15.63 13.31
N ALA A 275 -20.83 -14.94 13.30
CA ALA A 275 -20.29 -14.36 12.08
C ALA A 275 -19.75 -15.46 11.16
N GLU A 276 -19.93 -15.24 9.86
CA GLU A 276 -19.32 -16.07 8.81
C GLU A 276 -18.00 -15.40 8.42
N ILE A 277 -16.88 -16.10 8.58
CA ILE A 277 -15.55 -15.61 8.24
C ILE A 277 -15.00 -16.50 7.13
N THR A 278 -14.65 -15.90 6.00
CA THR A 278 -13.98 -16.60 4.89
C THR A 278 -12.54 -16.12 4.78
N ASP A 279 -11.64 -17.07 4.49
CA ASP A 279 -10.22 -16.82 4.23
C ASP A 279 -9.50 -16.07 5.39
N GLU A 280 -8.66 -15.07 5.08
CA GLU A 280 -7.80 -14.41 6.06
C GLU A 280 -8.44 -13.14 6.63
N PHE A 281 -8.96 -13.23 7.87
CA PHE A 281 -9.47 -12.09 8.64
C PHE A 281 -9.00 -12.13 10.11
N PRO A 282 -7.95 -11.38 10.49
CA PRO A 282 -7.41 -11.39 11.85
C PRO A 282 -8.40 -10.91 12.93
N GLU A 283 -8.38 -11.57 14.10
CA GLU A 283 -9.34 -11.27 15.19
C GLU A 283 -9.19 -9.85 15.77
N ASN A 284 -7.99 -9.29 15.75
CA ASN A 284 -7.70 -7.95 16.27
C ASN A 284 -8.22 -6.80 15.39
N ILE A 285 -8.66 -7.10 14.16
CA ILE A 285 -9.22 -6.09 13.23
C ILE A 285 -10.72 -6.30 12.99
N LEU A 286 -11.37 -7.20 13.74
CA LEU A 286 -12.80 -7.47 13.59
C LEU A 286 -13.63 -6.20 13.81
N PRO A 287 -14.49 -5.83 12.84
CA PRO A 287 -15.31 -4.64 12.94
C PRO A 287 -16.49 -4.83 13.91
N ALA A 288 -16.98 -6.07 14.04
CA ALA A 288 -18.09 -6.46 14.91
C ALA A 288 -17.74 -7.70 15.74
N GLU A 289 -18.57 -8.03 16.72
CA GLU A 289 -18.46 -9.26 17.51
C GLU A 289 -18.63 -10.51 16.63
N LYS A 290 -17.73 -11.48 16.83
CA LYS A 290 -17.83 -12.80 16.19
C LYS A 290 -19.11 -13.54 16.62
N GLU A 291 -19.44 -13.44 17.90
CA GLU A 291 -20.68 -13.95 18.48
C GLU A 291 -21.52 -12.76 18.95
N LEU A 292 -22.54 -12.40 18.16
CA LEU A 292 -23.44 -11.32 18.50
C LEU A 292 -24.60 -11.88 19.34
N VAL A 293 -24.57 -11.60 20.65
CA VAL A 293 -25.58 -12.03 21.60
C VAL A 293 -26.65 -10.94 21.77
N LEU A 294 -27.90 -11.27 21.47
CA LEU A 294 -29.03 -10.34 21.53
C LEU A 294 -30.25 -10.92 22.22
N LYS A 295 -31.10 -10.01 22.71
CA LYS A 295 -32.39 -10.29 23.33
C LYS A 295 -33.42 -9.28 22.81
N LYS A 296 -34.70 -9.66 22.78
CA LYS A 296 -35.77 -8.69 22.50
C LYS A 296 -35.75 -7.60 23.58
N GLY A 297 -35.75 -6.34 23.17
CA GLY A 297 -35.55 -5.17 24.03
C GLY A 297 -34.08 -4.69 24.13
N ALA A 298 -33.12 -5.38 23.51
CA ALA A 298 -31.72 -4.95 23.54
C ALA A 298 -31.52 -3.63 22.78
N GLN A 299 -30.74 -2.71 23.36
CA GLN A 299 -30.31 -1.49 22.68
C GLN A 299 -29.06 -1.81 21.85
N VAL A 300 -29.15 -1.54 20.55
CA VAL A 300 -28.11 -1.83 19.57
C VAL A 300 -27.75 -0.60 18.77
N MET A 301 -26.53 -0.59 18.24
CA MET A 301 -26.01 0.44 17.36
C MET A 301 -25.61 -0.17 16.02
N PHE A 302 -25.96 0.52 14.93
CA PHE A 302 -25.55 0.13 13.59
C PHE A 302 -24.06 0.43 13.34
N LEU A 303 -23.34 -0.50 12.73
CA LEU A 303 -21.89 -0.40 12.48
C LEU A 303 -21.53 -0.01 11.03
N LYS A 304 -22.52 0.04 10.13
CA LYS A 304 -22.34 0.30 8.70
C LYS A 304 -23.43 1.25 8.20
N ASN A 305 -23.16 1.97 7.12
CA ASN A 305 -24.17 2.76 6.43
C ASN A 305 -24.98 1.85 5.49
N ASP A 306 -26.30 2.04 5.47
CA ASP A 306 -27.17 1.42 4.47
C ASP A 306 -26.99 2.10 3.12
N THR A 307 -26.38 1.38 2.18
CA THR A 307 -26.09 1.87 0.83
C THR A 307 -27.28 1.75 -0.13
N GLU A 308 -28.22 0.85 0.14
CA GLU A 308 -29.35 0.56 -0.76
C GLU A 308 -30.60 1.33 -0.34
N GLY A 309 -31.04 1.14 0.92
CA GLY A 309 -32.27 1.70 1.45
C GLY A 309 -32.10 3.04 2.17
N ARG A 310 -30.85 3.40 2.52
CA ARG A 310 -30.50 4.55 3.36
C ARG A 310 -31.30 4.64 4.66
N GLN A 311 -31.71 3.49 5.20
CA GLN A 311 -32.57 3.43 6.40
C GLN A 311 -31.76 3.65 7.69
N TYR A 312 -30.45 3.39 7.67
CA TYR A 312 -29.56 3.58 8.81
C TYR A 312 -28.15 4.01 8.40
N PHE A 313 -27.41 4.56 9.37
CA PHE A 313 -26.03 4.98 9.25
C PHE A 313 -25.19 4.44 10.42
N ASN A 314 -23.88 4.39 10.25
CA ASN A 314 -22.94 3.95 11.30
C ASN A 314 -23.03 4.88 12.52
N GLY A 315 -23.37 4.32 13.67
CA GLY A 315 -23.64 5.05 14.92
C GLY A 315 -25.12 5.18 15.29
N LYS A 316 -26.05 4.90 14.36
CA LYS A 316 -27.50 4.99 14.64
C LYS A 316 -27.89 3.98 15.72
N ILE A 317 -28.69 4.41 16.70
CA ILE A 317 -29.14 3.58 17.82
C ILE A 317 -30.57 3.11 17.57
N GLY A 318 -30.89 1.90 18.03
CA GLY A 318 -32.25 1.39 18.06
C GLY A 318 -32.44 0.28 19.08
N THR A 319 -33.69 -0.16 19.21
CA THR A 319 -34.09 -1.23 20.12
C THR A 319 -34.58 -2.43 19.33
N VAL A 320 -34.09 -3.62 19.67
CA VAL A 320 -34.55 -4.87 19.03
C VAL A 320 -36.00 -5.15 19.43
N ILE A 321 -36.91 -5.19 18.46
CA ILE A 321 -38.35 -5.42 18.68
C ILE A 321 -38.81 -6.83 18.29
N GLU A 322 -38.20 -7.41 17.27
CA GLU A 322 -38.42 -8.77 16.81
C GLU A 322 -37.06 -9.44 16.60
N LEU A 323 -36.96 -10.68 17.05
CA LEU A 323 -35.73 -11.46 17.06
C LEU A 323 -36.08 -12.94 16.95
N ASP A 324 -35.66 -13.55 15.85
CA ASP A 324 -35.81 -14.98 15.59
C ASP A 324 -34.55 -15.52 14.87
N TRP A 325 -34.63 -16.75 14.38
CA TRP A 325 -33.51 -17.39 13.66
C TRP A 325 -33.35 -16.84 12.23
N ASP A 326 -34.40 -16.25 11.66
CA ASP A 326 -34.47 -15.79 10.28
C ASP A 326 -34.08 -14.31 10.14
N GLY A 327 -34.10 -13.52 11.21
CA GLY A 327 -33.70 -12.12 11.17
C GLY A 327 -33.81 -11.32 12.46
N ILE A 328 -33.39 -10.05 12.34
CA ILE A 328 -33.40 -9.06 13.41
C ILE A 328 -34.17 -7.84 12.92
N LYS A 329 -35.12 -7.36 13.73
CA LYS A 329 -35.82 -6.10 13.47
C LYS A 329 -35.56 -5.10 14.58
N VAL A 330 -35.08 -3.93 14.19
CA VAL A 330 -34.70 -2.86 15.10
C VAL A 330 -35.64 -1.68 14.89
N PHE A 331 -36.22 -1.18 15.99
CA PHE A 331 -36.98 0.05 16.00
C PHE A 331 -36.08 1.22 16.36
N CYS A 332 -36.02 2.23 15.48
CA CYS A 332 -35.32 3.48 15.70
C CYS A 332 -36.34 4.56 16.08
N LYS A 333 -36.33 4.98 17.35
CA LYS A 333 -37.33 5.89 17.92
C LYS A 333 -37.31 7.27 17.26
N GLU A 334 -36.14 7.76 16.88
CA GLU A 334 -35.95 9.09 16.27
C GLU A 334 -36.72 9.25 14.96
N ASP A 335 -36.67 8.24 14.10
CA ASP A 335 -37.35 8.24 12.79
C ASP A 335 -38.70 7.51 12.83
N GLN A 336 -39.11 7.02 14.00
CA GLN A 336 -40.25 6.11 14.20
C GLN A 336 -40.28 4.96 13.18
N GLN A 337 -39.11 4.41 12.87
CA GLN A 337 -38.93 3.46 11.78
C GLN A 337 -38.57 2.07 12.30
N ASN A 338 -39.24 1.05 11.74
CA ASN A 338 -38.84 -0.34 11.88
C ASN A 338 -37.90 -0.75 10.75
N ILE A 339 -36.72 -1.22 11.09
CA ILE A 339 -35.67 -1.62 10.14
C ILE A 339 -35.46 -3.12 10.26
N ILE A 340 -35.65 -3.84 9.14
CA ILE A 340 -35.25 -5.24 9.02
C ILE A 340 -33.75 -5.24 8.70
N VAL A 341 -32.94 -5.75 9.62
CA VAL A 341 -31.49 -5.70 9.50
C VAL A 341 -31.02 -6.89 8.68
N LYS A 342 -30.27 -6.63 7.62
CA LYS A 342 -29.60 -7.66 6.82
C LYS A 342 -28.15 -7.81 7.26
N LYS A 343 -27.59 -9.01 7.09
CA LYS A 343 -26.15 -9.22 7.25
C LYS A 343 -25.37 -8.32 6.29
N SER A 344 -24.23 -7.83 6.74
CA SER A 344 -23.31 -7.00 5.98
C SER A 344 -21.95 -7.67 5.90
N GLU A 345 -21.27 -7.47 4.77
CA GLU A 345 -19.91 -7.96 4.56
C GLU A 345 -18.89 -6.83 4.82
N TRP A 346 -17.82 -7.14 5.53
CA TRP A 346 -16.59 -6.35 5.62
C TRP A 346 -15.45 -7.14 4.98
N GLN A 347 -14.57 -6.42 4.30
CA GLN A 347 -13.48 -7.03 3.55
C GLN A 347 -12.15 -6.64 4.18
N ASN A 348 -11.32 -7.64 4.43
CA ASN A 348 -9.90 -7.44 4.69
C ASN A 348 -9.20 -7.38 3.34
N ILE A 349 -8.67 -6.22 2.98
CA ILE A 349 -8.08 -6.00 1.67
C ILE A 349 -6.56 -5.86 1.77
N ARG A 350 -5.90 -6.17 0.66
CA ARG A 350 -4.50 -5.85 0.41
C ARG A 350 -4.38 -5.15 -0.93
N PHE A 351 -3.45 -4.21 -1.00
CA PHE A 351 -3.11 -3.58 -2.27
C PHE A 351 -2.09 -4.43 -3.03
N LYS A 352 -2.35 -4.65 -4.32
CA LYS A 352 -1.47 -5.35 -5.26
C LYS A 352 -1.30 -4.51 -6.51
N VAL A 353 -0.15 -4.61 -7.15
CA VAL A 353 0.06 -3.99 -8.47
C VAL A 353 -0.33 -5.00 -9.53
N ASP A 354 -1.21 -4.59 -10.44
CA ASP A 354 -1.49 -5.35 -11.64
C ASP A 354 -0.22 -5.44 -12.50
N PRO A 355 0.28 -6.65 -12.83
CA PRO A 355 1.51 -6.80 -13.61
C PRO A 355 1.43 -6.18 -15.01
N GLU A 356 0.23 -6.13 -15.60
CA GLU A 356 -0.02 -5.68 -16.96
C GLU A 356 -0.25 -4.17 -17.01
N THR A 357 -1.21 -3.67 -16.22
CA THR A 357 -1.57 -2.24 -16.25
C THR A 357 -0.69 -1.38 -15.34
N ARG A 358 0.09 -2.02 -14.46
CA ARG A 358 0.83 -1.38 -13.36
C ARG A 358 -0.06 -0.55 -12.43
N GLU A 359 -1.37 -0.75 -12.46
CA GLU A 359 -2.31 -0.07 -11.57
C GLU A 359 -2.34 -0.74 -10.20
N ILE A 360 -2.65 0.05 -9.17
CA ILE A 360 -2.86 -0.49 -7.84
C ILE A 360 -4.31 -0.98 -7.78
N LYS A 361 -4.49 -2.28 -7.55
CA LYS A 361 -5.78 -2.94 -7.36
C LYS A 361 -5.91 -3.41 -5.91
N GLU A 362 -7.16 -3.54 -5.48
CA GLU A 362 -7.53 -4.09 -4.19
C GLU A 362 -7.81 -5.59 -4.35
N GLU A 363 -7.12 -6.41 -3.56
CA GLU A 363 -7.30 -7.85 -3.47
C GLU A 363 -7.95 -8.16 -2.12
N VAL A 364 -9.10 -8.84 -2.14
CA VAL A 364 -9.78 -9.25 -0.90
C VAL A 364 -9.08 -10.51 -0.37
N LEU A 365 -8.48 -10.41 0.81
CA LEU A 365 -7.82 -11.52 1.51
C LEU A 365 -8.80 -12.37 2.30
N GLY A 366 -9.90 -11.78 2.73
CA GLY A 366 -10.95 -12.46 3.48
C GLY A 366 -12.15 -11.58 3.73
N SER A 367 -13.27 -12.21 4.05
CA SER A 367 -14.53 -11.55 4.32
C SER A 367 -15.03 -11.88 5.72
N PHE A 368 -15.66 -10.90 6.36
CA PHE A 368 -16.36 -11.06 7.62
C PHE A 368 -17.80 -10.66 7.38
N ILE A 369 -18.74 -11.59 7.54
CA ILE A 369 -20.17 -11.38 7.29
C ILE A 369 -20.92 -11.55 8.61
N GLN A 370 -21.60 -10.48 9.03
CA GLN A 370 -22.36 -10.45 10.28
C GLN A 370 -23.47 -9.39 10.19
N TYR A 371 -24.46 -9.47 11.08
CA TYR A 371 -25.36 -8.34 11.28
C TYR A 371 -24.56 -7.09 11.72
N PRO A 372 -24.75 -5.92 11.09
CA PRO A 372 -24.02 -4.70 11.42
C PRO A 372 -24.55 -4.05 12.69
N LEU A 373 -24.59 -4.81 13.78
CA LEU A 373 -25.12 -4.42 15.08
C LEU A 373 -24.11 -4.75 16.18
N ARG A 374 -24.11 -3.93 17.21
CA ARG A 374 -23.42 -4.16 18.48
C ARG A 374 -24.28 -3.63 19.62
N LEU A 375 -24.16 -4.23 20.82
CA LEU A 375 -24.79 -3.70 22.03
C LEU A 375 -24.33 -2.27 22.32
N ALA A 376 -25.29 -1.40 22.63
CA ALA A 376 -25.05 0.04 22.62
C ALA A 376 -25.60 0.77 23.84
N TRP A 377 -25.71 0.11 24.99
CA TRP A 377 -25.94 0.84 26.25
C TRP A 377 -24.69 1.61 26.68
N ALA A 378 -23.51 1.05 26.40
CA ALA A 378 -22.24 1.72 26.63
C ALA A 378 -21.20 1.39 25.56
N ILE A 379 -20.36 2.39 25.25
CA ILE A 379 -19.16 2.23 24.42
C ILE A 379 -18.03 3.08 25.00
N THR A 380 -16.78 2.74 24.67
CA THR A 380 -15.65 3.59 25.05
C THR A 380 -15.59 4.87 24.20
N ILE A 381 -15.05 5.95 24.76
CA ILE A 381 -14.76 7.19 24.02
C ILE A 381 -13.91 6.93 22.78
N HIS A 382 -12.88 6.07 22.87
CA HIS A 382 -12.06 5.67 21.72
C HIS A 382 -12.90 5.07 20.57
N LYS A 383 -13.74 4.07 20.86
CA LYS A 383 -14.64 3.44 19.87
C LYS A 383 -15.76 4.37 19.38
N SER A 384 -16.03 5.46 20.09
CA SER A 384 -17.01 6.47 19.67
C SER A 384 -16.48 7.45 18.61
N GLN A 385 -15.17 7.46 18.37
CA GLN A 385 -14.54 8.37 17.40
C GLN A 385 -15.14 8.17 15.99
N GLY A 386 -15.28 9.27 15.25
CA GLY A 386 -16.04 9.29 14.00
C GLY A 386 -17.58 9.21 14.13
N LEU A 387 -18.13 8.58 15.18
CA LEU A 387 -19.58 8.36 15.33
C LEU A 387 -20.35 9.63 15.76
N THR A 388 -21.68 9.57 15.59
CA THR A 388 -22.64 10.63 15.93
C THR A 388 -23.80 10.02 16.69
N PHE A 389 -24.24 10.67 17.76
CA PHE A 389 -25.34 10.25 18.62
C PHE A 389 -26.24 11.43 18.96
N ASP A 390 -27.54 11.19 19.10
CA ASP A 390 -28.47 12.23 19.53
C ASP A 390 -28.55 12.36 21.04
N LYS A 391 -28.37 11.26 21.77
CA LYS A 391 -28.48 11.24 23.24
C LYS A 391 -27.32 10.51 23.88
N VAL A 392 -26.57 11.19 24.73
CA VAL A 392 -25.31 10.68 25.28
C VAL A 392 -25.20 10.95 26.77
N ILE A 393 -24.77 9.93 27.52
CA ILE A 393 -24.38 10.05 28.93
C ILE A 393 -22.86 10.03 29.00
N ILE A 394 -22.26 11.06 29.59
CA ILE A 394 -20.81 11.19 29.72
C ILE A 394 -20.41 11.29 31.18
N ASN A 395 -19.46 10.44 31.57
CA ASN A 395 -18.75 10.59 32.83
C ASN A 395 -17.39 11.27 32.60
N ALA A 396 -17.36 12.60 32.72
CA ALA A 396 -16.17 13.40 32.47
C ALA A 396 -15.13 13.33 33.61
N GLU A 397 -15.49 12.89 34.82
CA GLU A 397 -14.59 12.89 35.98
C GLU A 397 -13.47 11.84 35.85
N ARG A 398 -13.69 10.78 35.05
CA ARG A 398 -12.74 9.69 34.83
C ARG A 398 -11.87 9.87 33.58
N ALA A 399 -11.99 10.99 32.85
CA ALA A 399 -11.16 11.26 31.69
C ALA A 399 -9.70 11.42 32.13
N PHE A 400 -8.82 10.63 31.53
CA PHE A 400 -7.41 10.52 31.92
C PHE A 400 -6.46 11.07 30.86
N ALA A 401 -6.92 11.26 29.63
CA ALA A 401 -6.13 11.79 28.54
C ALA A 401 -6.74 13.08 27.97
N ALA A 402 -5.86 13.99 27.55
CA ALA A 402 -6.23 15.24 26.92
C ALA A 402 -7.07 14.99 25.66
N GLY A 403 -8.06 15.84 25.41
CA GLY A 403 -8.99 15.71 24.27
C GLY A 403 -10.10 14.65 24.44
N GLN A 404 -10.02 13.71 25.40
CA GLN A 404 -11.07 12.70 25.60
C GLN A 404 -12.45 13.30 25.89
N VAL A 405 -12.51 14.33 26.73
CA VAL A 405 -13.77 15.03 27.06
C VAL A 405 -14.33 15.72 25.82
N TYR A 406 -13.48 16.38 25.02
CA TYR A 406 -13.89 16.99 23.75
C TYR A 406 -14.43 15.95 22.75
N VAL A 407 -13.74 14.81 22.60
CA VAL A 407 -14.18 13.72 21.72
C VAL A 407 -15.55 13.23 22.16
N ALA A 408 -15.73 12.96 23.45
CA ALA A 408 -16.99 12.49 24.00
C ALA A 408 -18.14 13.49 23.77
N LEU A 409 -17.93 14.77 24.09
CA LEU A 409 -18.92 15.83 23.91
C LEU A 409 -19.28 16.03 22.42
N SER A 410 -18.28 16.03 21.54
CA SER A 410 -18.47 16.24 20.09
C SER A 410 -19.19 15.08 19.38
N ARG A 411 -19.51 13.98 20.08
CA ARG A 411 -20.35 12.91 19.54
C ARG A 411 -21.82 13.28 19.54
N CYS A 412 -22.25 14.13 20.46
CA CYS A 412 -23.65 14.55 20.59
C CYS A 412 -24.04 15.53 19.47
N THR A 413 -25.28 15.46 19.00
CA THR A 413 -25.84 16.38 17.98
C THR A 413 -26.32 17.71 18.59
N SER A 414 -26.81 17.70 19.84
CA SER A 414 -27.29 18.89 20.56
C SER A 414 -26.91 18.88 22.05
N LEU A 415 -27.01 20.04 22.72
CA LEU A 415 -26.76 20.16 24.15
C LEU A 415 -27.86 19.48 24.99
N GLU A 416 -29.10 19.47 24.52
CA GLU A 416 -30.25 18.83 25.18
C GLU A 416 -30.15 17.31 25.18
N GLY A 417 -29.47 16.74 24.18
CA GLY A 417 -29.15 15.32 24.12
C GLY A 417 -28.08 14.87 25.10
N LEU A 418 -27.32 15.82 25.67
CA LEU A 418 -26.21 15.53 26.56
C LEU A 418 -26.66 15.42 28.02
N VAL A 419 -26.21 14.37 28.69
CA VAL A 419 -26.31 14.19 30.15
C VAL A 419 -24.93 13.98 30.72
N LEU A 420 -24.57 14.79 31.72
CA LEU A 420 -23.35 14.62 32.49
C LEU A 420 -23.68 13.85 33.77
N SER A 421 -23.05 12.69 33.97
CA SER A 421 -23.24 11.91 35.21
C SER A 421 -22.35 12.41 36.36
N ALA A 422 -21.36 13.24 36.05
CA ALA A 422 -20.42 13.84 36.97
C ALA A 422 -20.05 15.25 36.48
N PRO A 423 -19.71 16.20 37.38
CA PRO A 423 -19.37 17.56 36.99
C PRO A 423 -18.10 17.60 36.12
N VAL A 424 -18.10 18.45 35.11
CA VAL A 424 -16.91 18.71 34.28
C VAL A 424 -16.02 19.69 35.02
N LYS A 425 -14.80 19.29 35.37
CA LYS A 425 -13.80 20.16 35.99
C LYS A 425 -13.03 20.91 34.91
N LYS A 426 -12.65 22.18 35.12
CA LYS A 426 -11.79 22.92 34.15
C LYS A 426 -10.47 22.16 33.90
N SER A 427 -9.93 21.47 34.90
CA SER A 427 -8.74 20.60 34.76
C SER A 427 -8.95 19.35 33.89
N SER A 428 -10.19 18.90 33.70
CA SER A 428 -10.51 17.77 32.80
C SER A 428 -10.66 18.20 31.34
N LEU A 429 -10.72 19.51 31.09
CA LEU A 429 -10.82 20.11 29.75
C LEU A 429 -9.45 20.43 29.13
N ILE A 430 -8.36 19.96 29.74
CA ILE A 430 -7.00 20.19 29.23
C ILE A 430 -6.89 19.52 27.85
N SER A 431 -6.70 20.33 26.81
CA SER A 431 -6.17 19.88 25.53
C SER A 431 -4.68 20.18 25.43
N HIS A 432 -3.96 19.35 24.66
CA HIS A 432 -2.58 19.62 24.28
C HIS A 432 -2.48 20.99 23.59
N ARG A 433 -1.50 21.80 23.99
CA ARG A 433 -1.31 23.14 23.42
C ARG A 433 -0.64 23.06 22.05
N GLU A 434 0.20 22.06 21.86
CA GLU A 434 1.05 21.82 20.70
C GLU A 434 0.23 21.79 19.39
N PRO A 435 -0.92 21.05 19.29
CA PRO A 435 -1.82 21.13 18.13
C PRO A 435 -2.29 22.53 17.74
N ASN A 436 -2.65 23.35 18.72
CA ASN A 436 -3.23 24.67 18.48
C ASN A 436 -2.16 25.70 18.13
N GLU A 437 -0.99 25.60 18.77
CA GLU A 437 0.20 26.40 18.46
C GLU A 437 0.70 26.11 17.04
N TRP A 438 0.83 24.84 16.68
CA TRP A 438 1.27 24.41 15.34
C TRP A 438 0.30 24.86 14.25
N GLN A 439 -1.01 24.65 14.43
CA GLN A 439 -2.02 25.12 13.46
C GLN A 439 -1.98 26.64 13.30
N SER A 440 -1.85 27.40 14.39
CA SER A 440 -1.79 28.87 14.35
C SER A 440 -0.56 29.39 13.61
N LYS A 441 0.57 28.68 13.70
CA LYS A 441 1.81 28.99 12.97
C LYS A 441 1.62 28.84 11.45
N ILE A 442 0.90 27.80 11.01
CA ILE A 442 0.76 27.46 9.58
C ILE A 442 -0.41 28.20 8.90
N LYS A 443 -1.48 28.51 9.64
CA LYS A 443 -2.67 29.22 9.12
C LYS A 443 -2.38 30.61 8.52
N ARG A 444 -1.21 31.20 8.83
CA ARG A 444 -0.83 32.54 8.34
C ARG A 444 -0.50 32.58 6.84
N ILE A 445 -0.42 31.43 6.17
CA ILE A 445 -0.04 31.34 4.76
C ILE A 445 -1.28 31.49 3.86
N ASN A 446 -1.18 32.36 2.85
CA ASN A 446 -2.22 32.48 1.83
C ASN A 446 -2.26 31.20 0.97
N LEU A 447 -3.32 30.40 1.12
CA LEU A 447 -3.47 29.10 0.46
C LEU A 447 -3.54 29.21 -1.07
N HIS A 448 -4.21 30.24 -1.60
CA HIS A 448 -4.32 30.46 -3.05
C HIS A 448 -2.96 30.78 -3.67
N LYS A 449 -2.19 31.67 -3.04
CA LYS A 449 -0.82 31.98 -3.48
C LYS A 449 0.07 30.74 -3.42
N ARG A 450 0.03 30.01 -2.30
CA ARG A 450 0.80 28.76 -2.13
C ARG A 450 0.41 27.71 -3.17
N PHE A 451 -0.87 27.62 -3.52
CA PHE A 451 -1.35 26.71 -4.56
C PHE A 451 -0.77 27.05 -5.93
N ILE A 452 -0.84 28.32 -6.33
CA ILE A 452 -0.32 28.78 -7.63
C ILE A 452 1.18 28.48 -7.73
N GLU A 453 1.97 28.83 -6.71
CA GLU A 453 3.41 28.56 -6.68
C GLU A 453 3.72 27.06 -6.72
N ALA A 454 3.04 26.26 -5.89
CA ALA A 454 3.22 24.82 -5.85
C ALA A 454 2.84 24.14 -7.18
N ARG A 455 1.77 24.59 -7.83
CA ARG A 455 1.32 24.07 -9.11
C ARG A 455 2.32 24.37 -10.22
N GLN A 456 2.85 25.59 -10.27
CA GLN A 456 3.87 25.92 -11.28
C GLN A 456 5.17 25.13 -11.06
N ASN A 457 5.61 24.97 -9.80
CA ASN A 457 6.74 24.10 -9.48
C ASN A 457 6.48 22.65 -9.90
N TYR A 458 5.27 22.15 -9.67
CA TYR A 458 4.88 20.80 -10.07
C TYR A 458 4.86 20.63 -11.59
N ILE A 459 4.38 21.62 -12.34
CA ILE A 459 4.43 21.64 -13.81
C ILE A 459 5.88 21.58 -14.30
N LEU A 460 6.76 22.41 -13.73
CA LEU A 460 8.18 22.41 -14.09
C LEU A 460 8.85 21.06 -13.77
N GLN A 461 8.52 20.45 -12.64
CA GLN A 461 9.02 19.11 -12.29
C GLN A 461 8.49 18.03 -13.24
N GLU A 462 7.21 18.02 -13.61
CA GLU A 462 6.70 17.07 -14.60
C GLU A 462 7.37 17.26 -15.96
N LEU A 463 7.57 18.50 -16.41
CA LEU A 463 8.31 18.78 -17.64
C LEU A 463 9.76 18.30 -17.54
N GLN A 464 10.46 18.61 -16.45
CA GLN A 464 11.82 18.12 -16.22
C GLN A 464 11.87 16.59 -16.21
N ASN A 465 10.87 15.90 -15.63
CA ASN A 465 10.75 14.45 -15.63
C ASN A 465 10.53 13.87 -17.04
N ILE A 466 9.73 14.54 -17.88
CA ILE A 466 9.54 14.16 -19.29
C ILE A 466 10.86 14.31 -20.05
N PHE A 467 11.59 15.39 -19.82
CA PHE A 467 12.83 15.75 -20.50
C PHE A 467 14.10 15.42 -19.69
N THR A 468 14.09 14.41 -18.80
CA THR A 468 15.31 13.89 -18.12
C THR A 468 15.82 12.61 -18.76
N LEU A 469 14.89 11.75 -19.19
CA LEU A 469 15.17 10.40 -19.68
C LEU A 469 16.06 9.56 -18.75
N GLU A 470 16.05 9.83 -17.44
CA GLU A 470 16.93 9.16 -16.46
C GLU A 470 16.73 7.64 -16.42
N LYS A 471 15.47 7.18 -16.41
CA LYS A 471 15.16 5.74 -16.43
C LYS A 471 15.73 5.06 -17.67
N TRP A 472 15.63 5.72 -18.82
CA TRP A 472 16.20 5.23 -20.07
C TRP A 472 17.73 5.18 -19.97
N TYR A 473 18.37 6.22 -19.41
CA TYR A 473 19.81 6.28 -19.21
C TYR A 473 20.33 5.14 -18.31
N TYR A 474 19.72 4.93 -17.14
CA TYR A 474 20.15 3.87 -16.22
C TYR A 474 19.90 2.46 -16.78
N THR A 475 18.77 2.23 -17.45
CA THR A 475 18.49 0.90 -18.04
C THR A 475 19.44 0.61 -19.21
N LEU A 476 19.83 1.63 -19.99
CA LEU A 476 20.88 1.49 -20.99
C LEU A 476 22.24 1.19 -20.38
N LYS A 477 22.55 1.79 -19.22
CA LYS A 477 23.76 1.47 -18.48
C LYS A 477 23.78 0.01 -18.01
N ASP A 478 22.65 -0.49 -17.49
CA ASP A 478 22.52 -1.91 -17.11
C ASP A 478 22.69 -2.84 -18.32
N LEU A 479 22.15 -2.45 -19.49
CA LEU A 479 22.38 -3.18 -20.73
C LEU A 479 23.85 -3.14 -21.15
N LYS A 480 24.52 -1.99 -21.01
CA LYS A 480 25.95 -1.84 -21.29
C LYS A 480 26.79 -2.78 -20.42
N GLU A 481 26.59 -2.74 -19.11
CA GLU A 481 27.31 -3.60 -18.16
C GLU A 481 27.07 -5.08 -18.50
N PHE A 482 25.83 -5.46 -18.85
CA PHE A 482 25.54 -6.81 -19.33
C PHE A 482 26.30 -7.19 -20.61
N LEU A 483 26.39 -6.29 -21.59
CA LEU A 483 27.11 -6.56 -22.84
C LEU A 483 28.62 -6.66 -22.62
N GLU A 484 29.19 -5.83 -21.76
CA GLU A 484 30.62 -5.85 -21.39
C GLU A 484 30.99 -7.12 -20.63
N GLU A 485 30.16 -7.56 -19.67
CA GLU A 485 30.35 -8.82 -18.94
C GLU A 485 30.36 -10.07 -19.84
N ASN A 486 29.67 -9.99 -20.99
CA ASN A 486 29.45 -11.13 -21.90
C ASN A 486 30.06 -10.88 -23.29
N GLN A 487 31.03 -9.97 -23.39
CA GLN A 487 31.59 -9.52 -24.67
C GLN A 487 32.16 -10.66 -25.52
N SER A 488 32.76 -11.66 -24.87
CA SER A 488 33.33 -12.85 -25.51
C SER A 488 32.27 -13.76 -26.16
N ASP A 489 31.03 -13.70 -25.70
CA ASP A 489 29.93 -14.53 -26.19
C ASP A 489 29.07 -13.82 -27.24
N LEU A 490 29.35 -12.55 -27.55
CA LEU A 490 28.53 -11.69 -28.40
C LEU A 490 29.17 -11.46 -29.78
N PRO A 491 28.37 -11.42 -30.88
CA PRO A 491 28.88 -11.05 -32.19
C PRO A 491 29.44 -9.63 -32.23
N ALA A 492 30.51 -9.40 -33.00
CA ALA A 492 31.09 -8.07 -33.20
C ALA A 492 30.07 -7.03 -33.70
N GLU A 493 29.12 -7.45 -34.53
CA GLU A 493 28.00 -6.62 -35.01
C GLU A 493 27.11 -6.11 -33.86
N SER A 494 26.89 -6.93 -32.83
CA SER A 494 26.10 -6.54 -31.64
C SER A 494 26.82 -5.52 -30.78
N LEU A 495 28.15 -5.64 -30.64
CA LEU A 495 28.97 -4.70 -29.89
C LEU A 495 29.08 -3.35 -30.61
N SER A 496 29.35 -3.38 -31.93
CA SER A 496 29.43 -2.17 -32.76
C SER A 496 28.11 -1.40 -32.80
N TRP A 497 26.97 -2.09 -32.96
CA TRP A 497 25.64 -1.48 -32.88
C TRP A 497 25.43 -0.74 -31.55
N PHE A 498 25.82 -1.36 -30.44
CA PHE A 498 25.62 -0.78 -29.13
C PHE A 498 26.55 0.42 -28.88
N GLU A 499 27.81 0.37 -29.32
CA GLU A 499 28.74 1.51 -29.26
C GLU A 499 28.21 2.71 -30.03
N GLU A 500 27.66 2.50 -31.23
CA GLU A 500 27.01 3.56 -32.01
C GLU A 500 25.81 4.18 -31.25
N LEU A 501 24.98 3.35 -30.61
CA LEU A 501 23.86 3.82 -29.79
C LEU A 501 24.35 4.65 -28.60
N MET A 502 25.38 4.21 -27.88
CA MET A 502 25.94 4.96 -26.75
C MET A 502 26.50 6.33 -27.19
N ASN A 503 27.12 6.40 -28.36
CA ASN A 503 27.57 7.67 -28.94
C ASN A 503 26.40 8.60 -29.30
N LYS A 504 25.30 8.06 -29.86
CA LYS A 504 24.07 8.83 -30.11
C LYS A 504 23.42 9.30 -28.82
N GLN A 505 23.39 8.45 -27.78
CA GLN A 505 22.80 8.76 -26.48
C GLN A 505 23.45 9.99 -25.86
N ARG A 506 24.79 10.08 -25.93
CA ARG A 506 25.55 11.22 -25.41
C ARG A 506 25.11 12.54 -26.04
N ARG A 507 24.92 12.58 -27.36
CA ARG A 507 24.47 13.78 -28.09
C ARG A 507 23.05 14.21 -27.69
N ILE A 508 22.14 13.23 -27.53
CA ILE A 508 20.78 13.49 -27.05
C ILE A 508 20.82 14.07 -25.65
N TYR A 509 21.62 13.48 -24.75
CA TYR A 509 21.75 13.93 -23.37
C TYR A 509 22.34 15.34 -23.28
N GLU A 510 23.39 15.66 -24.05
CA GLU A 510 23.96 17.01 -24.13
C GLU A 510 22.94 18.06 -24.61
N THR A 511 22.08 17.69 -25.57
CA THR A 511 21.01 18.57 -26.07
C THR A 511 19.91 18.76 -25.03
N LEU A 512 19.59 17.70 -24.31
CA LEU A 512 18.59 17.67 -23.25
C LEU A 512 19.02 18.50 -22.03
N GLU A 513 20.29 18.44 -21.62
CA GLU A 513 20.83 19.32 -20.56
C GLU A 513 20.75 20.80 -20.94
N LYS A 514 21.13 21.15 -22.17
CA LYS A 514 20.97 22.53 -22.68
C LYS A 514 19.51 22.98 -22.66
N PHE A 515 18.57 22.08 -22.98
CA PHE A 515 17.14 22.38 -22.93
C PHE A 515 16.66 22.60 -21.49
N LYS A 516 17.11 21.79 -20.52
CA LYS A 516 16.82 22.00 -19.10
C LYS A 516 17.29 23.37 -18.60
N GLU A 517 18.50 23.78 -18.97
CA GLU A 517 19.01 25.11 -18.63
C GLU A 517 18.12 26.24 -19.19
N ILE A 518 17.64 26.06 -20.43
CA ILE A 518 16.73 27.01 -21.08
C ILE A 518 15.38 27.05 -20.35
N LEU A 519 14.80 25.89 -20.03
CA LEU A 519 13.55 25.80 -19.28
C LEU A 519 13.67 26.53 -17.95
N ASN A 520 14.70 26.21 -17.17
CA ASN A 520 14.95 26.83 -15.87
C ASN A 520 15.11 28.35 -15.99
N ARG A 521 15.91 28.82 -16.97
CA ARG A 521 16.16 30.25 -17.19
C ARG A 521 14.88 31.03 -17.54
N ILE A 522 14.07 30.51 -18.46
CA ILE A 522 12.83 31.19 -18.87
C ILE A 522 11.79 31.13 -17.75
N SER A 523 11.70 29.99 -17.03
CA SER A 523 10.76 29.85 -15.90
C SER A 523 11.10 30.76 -14.71
N SER A 524 12.36 31.14 -14.51
CA SER A 524 12.75 32.07 -13.44
C SER A 524 12.17 33.48 -13.63
N GLY A 525 11.86 33.90 -14.87
CA GLY A 525 11.29 35.22 -15.17
C GLY A 525 9.76 35.24 -15.18
N ASN A 526 9.12 34.18 -15.68
CA ASN A 526 7.68 34.00 -15.64
C ASN A 526 7.35 32.51 -15.49
N PRO A 527 6.98 32.04 -14.28
CA PRO A 527 6.83 30.62 -13.98
C PRO A 527 5.52 30.03 -14.54
N ASP A 528 4.58 30.84 -15.04
CA ASP A 528 3.31 30.34 -15.58
C ASP A 528 3.48 29.70 -16.95
N VAL A 529 3.86 28.42 -16.97
CA VAL A 529 4.20 27.68 -18.19
C VAL A 529 3.03 27.61 -19.16
N GLU A 530 1.81 27.45 -18.66
CA GLU A 530 0.60 27.27 -19.49
C GLU A 530 0.21 28.55 -20.24
N ARG A 531 0.51 29.72 -19.67
CA ARG A 531 0.21 31.03 -20.28
C ARG A 531 1.41 31.70 -20.95
N ASN A 532 2.60 31.12 -20.83
CA ASN A 532 3.82 31.67 -21.40
C ASN A 532 4.06 31.12 -22.82
N ASP A 533 3.71 31.90 -23.83
CA ASP A 533 3.84 31.52 -25.24
C ASP A 533 5.28 31.14 -25.64
N GLN A 534 6.28 31.81 -25.06
CA GLN A 534 7.69 31.52 -25.33
C GLN A 534 8.09 30.14 -24.77
N LEU A 535 7.63 29.79 -23.57
CA LEU A 535 7.84 28.45 -22.99
C LEU A 535 7.09 27.38 -23.77
N GLN A 536 5.81 27.62 -24.07
CA GLN A 536 4.99 26.69 -24.87
C GLN A 536 5.65 26.40 -26.22
N LYS A 537 6.14 27.42 -26.92
CA LYS A 537 6.87 27.22 -28.18
C LYS A 537 8.12 26.35 -28.00
N ARG A 538 8.93 26.63 -26.98
CA ARG A 538 10.15 25.83 -26.70
C ARG A 538 9.82 24.38 -26.33
N ILE A 539 8.76 24.14 -25.58
CA ILE A 539 8.28 22.79 -25.25
C ILE A 539 7.85 22.05 -26.52
N LYS A 540 7.09 22.70 -27.42
CA LYS A 540 6.67 22.12 -28.69
C LYS A 540 7.87 21.78 -29.58
N ASP A 541 8.83 22.70 -29.73
CA ASP A 541 10.03 22.50 -30.55
C ASP A 541 10.86 21.31 -30.03
N ALA A 542 11.08 21.26 -28.71
CA ALA A 542 11.79 20.16 -28.06
C ALA A 542 11.03 18.84 -28.19
N ALA A 543 9.71 18.84 -27.98
CA ALA A 543 8.88 17.65 -28.13
C ALA A 543 8.94 17.07 -29.55
N HIS A 544 8.90 17.91 -30.59
CA HIS A 544 9.09 17.47 -31.97
C HIS A 544 10.47 16.83 -32.18
N TYR A 545 11.53 17.53 -31.77
CA TYR A 545 12.90 17.03 -31.90
C TYR A 545 13.10 15.68 -31.18
N PHE A 546 12.80 15.61 -29.88
CA PHE A 546 13.04 14.41 -29.09
C PHE A 546 12.11 13.26 -29.47
N SER A 547 10.86 13.52 -29.87
CA SER A 547 9.96 12.43 -30.31
C SER A 547 10.52 11.71 -31.55
N ASN A 548 11.05 12.45 -32.52
CA ASN A 548 11.66 11.87 -33.72
C ASN A 548 12.90 11.05 -33.38
N GLU A 549 13.77 11.56 -32.49
CA GLU A 549 14.92 10.81 -32.00
C GLU A 549 14.48 9.52 -31.30
N ILE A 550 13.52 9.59 -30.37
CA ILE A 550 13.02 8.42 -29.63
C ILE A 550 12.37 7.38 -30.56
N GLU A 551 11.69 7.79 -31.62
CA GLU A 551 11.17 6.87 -32.66
C GLU A 551 12.29 6.13 -33.40
N LEU A 552 13.37 6.81 -33.77
CA LEU A 552 14.56 6.19 -34.38
C LEU A 552 15.20 5.16 -33.43
N TRP A 553 15.24 5.46 -32.15
CA TRP A 553 15.71 4.55 -31.11
C TRP A 553 14.81 3.32 -30.96
N LYS A 554 13.49 3.51 -30.94
CA LYS A 554 12.53 2.41 -30.88
C LYS A 554 12.68 1.48 -32.09
N ASN A 555 12.89 2.03 -33.29
CA ASN A 555 13.17 1.25 -34.50
C ASN A 555 14.51 0.50 -34.42
N SER A 556 15.55 1.13 -33.87
CA SER A 556 16.87 0.51 -33.67
C SER A 556 16.82 -0.66 -32.68
N PHE A 557 16.01 -0.54 -31.62
CA PHE A 557 15.78 -1.60 -30.65
C PHE A 557 14.91 -2.73 -31.18
N ASN A 558 13.89 -2.43 -32.00
CA ASN A 558 13.06 -3.46 -32.63
C ASN A 558 13.84 -4.30 -33.66
N ASN A 559 14.80 -3.69 -34.36
CA ASN A 559 15.62 -4.35 -35.39
C ASN A 559 17.04 -4.68 -34.91
N HIS A 560 17.21 -4.90 -33.60
CA HIS A 560 18.53 -5.04 -32.99
C HIS A 560 19.28 -6.31 -33.47
N PRO A 561 20.62 -6.27 -33.66
CA PRO A 561 21.41 -7.42 -34.11
C PRO A 561 21.82 -8.37 -32.98
N LEU A 562 21.36 -8.16 -31.73
CA LEU A 562 21.82 -8.91 -30.56
C LEU A 562 21.56 -10.42 -30.69
N LYS A 563 22.64 -11.20 -30.73
CA LYS A 563 22.60 -12.67 -30.67
C LYS A 563 23.34 -13.16 -29.44
N VAL A 564 22.78 -14.14 -28.75
CA VAL A 564 23.37 -14.70 -27.51
C VAL A 564 23.43 -16.21 -27.55
N GLN A 565 24.47 -16.78 -26.92
CA GLN A 565 24.79 -18.21 -27.03
C GLN A 565 23.99 -19.11 -26.08
N THR A 566 23.35 -18.55 -25.03
CA THR A 566 22.61 -19.35 -24.04
C THR A 566 21.18 -18.84 -23.79
N LYS A 567 20.28 -19.76 -23.44
CA LYS A 567 18.89 -19.45 -23.07
C LYS A 567 18.79 -18.59 -21.81
N LYS A 568 19.77 -18.68 -20.90
CA LYS A 568 19.83 -17.86 -19.68
C LYS A 568 20.18 -16.41 -20.01
N LEU A 569 21.18 -16.20 -20.88
CA LEU A 569 21.56 -14.87 -21.36
C LEU A 569 20.45 -14.24 -22.20
N SER A 570 19.80 -15.02 -23.06
CA SER A 570 18.63 -14.57 -23.84
C SER A 570 17.52 -14.04 -22.96
N ARG A 571 17.13 -14.76 -21.89
CA ARG A 571 16.13 -14.25 -20.94
C ARG A 571 16.52 -12.94 -20.26
N LYS A 572 17.80 -12.75 -19.91
CA LYS A 572 18.29 -11.52 -19.27
C LYS A 572 18.31 -10.35 -20.27
N ALA A 573 18.79 -10.59 -21.49
CA ALA A 573 18.78 -9.63 -22.59
C ALA A 573 17.36 -9.22 -22.98
N ASP A 574 16.47 -10.19 -23.22
CA ASP A 574 15.06 -9.94 -23.55
C ASP A 574 14.38 -9.09 -22.48
N LYS A 575 14.65 -9.37 -21.19
CA LYS A 575 14.10 -8.57 -20.10
C LYS A 575 14.53 -7.10 -20.20
N LEU A 576 15.83 -6.84 -20.38
CA LEU A 576 16.37 -5.47 -20.47
C LEU A 576 15.86 -4.75 -21.72
N LEU A 577 15.82 -5.44 -22.88
CA LEU A 577 15.31 -4.88 -24.13
C LEU A 577 13.82 -4.50 -24.02
N ASN A 578 13.00 -5.37 -23.43
CA ASN A 578 11.58 -5.07 -23.21
C ASN A 578 11.39 -3.95 -22.18
N GLU A 579 12.20 -3.88 -21.14
CA GLU A 579 12.18 -2.78 -20.17
C GLU A 579 12.49 -1.43 -20.84
N ILE A 580 13.52 -1.38 -21.69
CA ILE A 580 13.84 -0.20 -22.51
C ILE A 580 12.69 0.16 -23.44
N ASN A 581 12.09 -0.82 -24.14
CA ASN A 581 10.99 -0.56 -25.07
C ASN A 581 9.76 0.04 -24.38
N ILE A 582 9.44 -0.43 -23.16
CA ILE A 582 8.36 0.14 -22.35
C ILE A 582 8.70 1.58 -21.98
N ILE A 583 9.92 1.84 -21.48
CA ILE A 583 10.36 3.20 -21.11
C ILE A 583 10.30 4.14 -22.31
N LEU A 584 10.80 3.72 -23.48
CA LEU A 584 10.76 4.53 -24.71
C LEU A 584 9.33 4.81 -25.15
N SER A 585 8.42 3.84 -25.01
CA SER A 585 7.01 4.02 -25.35
C SER A 585 6.31 5.02 -24.41
N ASP A 586 6.57 4.92 -23.11
CA ASP A 586 6.05 5.86 -22.10
C ASP A 586 6.56 7.29 -22.39
N VAL A 587 7.87 7.44 -22.63
CA VAL A 587 8.49 8.72 -22.99
C VAL A 587 7.91 9.29 -24.27
N LEU A 588 7.81 8.48 -25.33
CA LEU A 588 7.28 8.92 -26.61
C LEU A 588 5.85 9.41 -26.46
N SER A 589 5.02 8.72 -25.68
CA SER A 589 3.65 9.15 -25.39
C SER A 589 3.60 10.53 -24.75
N SER A 590 4.42 10.78 -23.72
CA SER A 590 4.51 12.08 -23.08
C SER A 590 4.99 13.17 -24.05
N LEU A 591 5.98 12.87 -24.89
CA LEU A 591 6.49 13.81 -25.89
C LEU A 591 5.45 14.12 -26.98
N GLN A 592 4.69 13.12 -27.44
CA GLN A 592 3.63 13.32 -28.44
C GLN A 592 2.52 14.25 -27.90
N TYR A 593 2.17 14.13 -26.62
CA TYR A 593 1.27 15.08 -25.98
C TYR A 593 1.86 16.52 -26.03
N CYS A 594 3.13 16.68 -25.64
CA CYS A 594 3.81 17.97 -25.61
C CYS A 594 3.96 18.67 -26.97
N LYS A 595 3.78 17.98 -28.12
CA LYS A 595 3.87 18.59 -29.46
C LYS A 595 2.83 19.69 -29.69
N ASN A 596 1.67 19.59 -29.04
CA ASN A 596 0.59 20.57 -29.18
C ASN A 596 0.67 21.66 -28.09
N GLY A 597 1.57 21.52 -27.12
CA GLY A 597 1.69 22.35 -25.93
C GLY A 597 1.59 21.51 -24.68
N PHE A 598 1.68 22.16 -23.52
CA PHE A 598 1.56 21.49 -22.24
C PHE A 598 0.52 22.18 -21.36
N ILE A 599 -0.53 21.45 -21.01
CA ILE A 599 -1.54 21.80 -20.01
C ILE A 599 -1.58 20.66 -19.00
N LEU A 600 -1.43 20.98 -17.70
CA LEU A 600 -1.23 19.97 -16.67
C LEU A 600 -2.43 19.01 -16.57
N GLU A 601 -3.65 19.55 -16.49
CA GLU A 601 -4.85 18.72 -16.30
C GLU A 601 -5.09 17.76 -17.46
N GLU A 602 -4.87 18.22 -18.68
CA GLU A 602 -5.02 17.42 -19.89
C GLU A 602 -3.91 16.38 -20.02
N TYR A 603 -2.66 16.76 -19.73
CA TYR A 603 -1.52 15.84 -19.67
C TYR A 603 -1.79 14.69 -18.69
N LEU A 604 -2.24 15.03 -17.48
CA LEU A 604 -2.57 14.08 -16.43
C LEU A 604 -3.71 13.12 -16.83
N LYS A 605 -4.75 13.61 -17.53
CA LYS A 605 -5.80 12.76 -18.12
C LYS A 605 -5.28 11.86 -19.23
N ASN A 606 -4.45 12.39 -20.12
CA ASN A 606 -3.87 11.66 -21.25
C ASN A 606 -2.93 10.52 -20.77
N LYS A 607 -2.05 10.82 -19.80
CA LYS A 607 -1.18 9.85 -19.11
C LYS A 607 -1.95 8.68 -18.52
N ASN A 608 -3.23 8.86 -18.19
CA ASN A 608 -4.10 7.81 -17.68
C ASN A 608 -4.76 6.98 -18.79
N ASN A 609 -5.29 7.61 -19.85
CA ASN A 609 -5.91 6.88 -20.97
C ASN A 609 -4.93 5.96 -21.71
N LEU A 610 -3.63 6.29 -21.68
CA LEU A 610 -2.55 5.49 -22.26
C LEU A 610 -2.00 4.39 -21.35
N ARG A 611 -2.40 4.35 -20.06
CA ARG A 611 -2.13 3.19 -19.17
C ARG A 611 -3.02 1.99 -19.50
N LEU A 612 -4.12 2.20 -20.24
CA LEU A 612 -5.13 1.18 -20.56
C LEU A 612 -4.85 0.36 -21.85
N PRO A 613 -3.95 0.77 -22.77
CA PRO A 613 -3.49 -0.11 -23.85
C PRO A 613 -1.96 -0.10 -24.00
N SER A 614 -1.22 -0.92 -23.25
CA SER A 614 0.23 -1.09 -23.52
C SER A 614 0.80 -2.48 -23.28
N VAL A 615 -0.02 -3.50 -23.04
CA VAL A 615 0.44 -4.91 -23.16
C VAL A 615 0.17 -5.49 -24.55
N GLU A 616 -0.79 -4.97 -25.30
CA GLU A 616 -1.14 -5.54 -26.61
C GLU A 616 -0.41 -4.95 -27.83
N THR A 617 0.36 -3.87 -27.69
CA THR A 617 0.99 -3.18 -28.85
C THR A 617 2.51 -3.08 -28.83
N GLY A 618 3.18 -3.58 -27.79
CA GLY A 618 4.63 -3.76 -27.80
C GLY A 618 4.98 -5.11 -28.40
N SER A 619 5.49 -5.15 -29.63
CA SER A 619 6.18 -6.35 -30.16
C SER A 619 7.24 -6.79 -29.13
N VAL A 620 7.06 -7.97 -28.52
CA VAL A 620 8.03 -8.52 -27.56
C VAL A 620 9.37 -8.61 -28.27
N ILE A 621 10.33 -7.80 -27.84
CA ILE A 621 11.67 -7.80 -28.40
C ILE A 621 12.38 -9.04 -27.86
N LYS A 622 12.84 -9.89 -28.78
CA LYS A 622 13.54 -11.15 -28.46
C LYS A 622 14.91 -11.14 -29.11
N SER A 623 15.93 -11.40 -28.30
CA SER A 623 17.26 -11.74 -28.77
C SER A 623 17.25 -13.03 -29.57
N SER A 624 18.02 -13.05 -30.66
CA SER A 624 18.15 -14.25 -31.46
C SER A 624 19.09 -15.25 -30.78
N TYR A 625 18.61 -16.48 -30.64
CA TYR A 625 19.40 -17.59 -30.10
C TYR A 625 20.04 -18.36 -31.26
N THR A 626 21.35 -18.24 -31.41
CA THR A 626 22.12 -19.13 -32.27
C THR A 626 22.35 -20.43 -31.52
N LYS A 627 21.49 -21.41 -31.78
CA LYS A 627 21.73 -22.79 -31.39
C LYS A 627 23.00 -23.24 -32.11
N ASP A 628 24.10 -23.37 -31.37
CA ASP A 628 25.35 -23.83 -31.96
C ASP A 628 25.09 -25.19 -32.64
N LYS A 629 25.19 -25.19 -33.97
CA LYS A 629 25.15 -26.38 -34.83
C LYS A 629 26.60 -26.84 -35.04
N SER A 630 27.39 -26.89 -33.97
CA SER A 630 28.64 -27.65 -33.98
C SER A 630 28.28 -29.13 -33.74
N LEU A 631 28.24 -29.86 -34.86
CA LEU A 631 28.25 -31.34 -34.98
C LEU A 631 27.72 -32.13 -33.78
N LYS A 632 26.40 -32.33 -33.73
CA LYS A 632 25.84 -33.46 -32.98
C LYS A 632 26.19 -34.77 -33.70
N THR A 633 27.34 -35.35 -33.41
CA THR A 633 27.33 -36.78 -33.13
C THR A 633 26.52 -36.95 -31.86
N ASP A 634 25.47 -37.77 -31.89
CA ASP A 634 24.63 -38.04 -30.73
C ASP A 634 25.54 -38.51 -29.58
N THR A 635 25.69 -37.69 -28.53
CA THR A 635 26.63 -37.95 -27.42
C THR A 635 26.32 -39.25 -26.70
N VAL A 636 25.08 -39.74 -26.82
CA VAL A 636 24.65 -41.08 -26.38
C VAL A 636 25.24 -42.14 -27.31
N GLN A 637 25.14 -41.99 -28.64
CA GLN A 637 25.70 -42.95 -29.60
C GLN A 637 27.23 -43.07 -29.49
N GLU A 638 27.94 -41.97 -29.23
CA GLU A 638 29.38 -42.02 -29.02
C GLU A 638 29.76 -42.75 -27.72
N THR A 639 28.98 -42.55 -26.65
CA THR A 639 29.11 -43.33 -25.41
C THR A 639 28.85 -44.82 -25.69
N VAL A 640 27.76 -45.14 -26.41
CA VAL A 640 27.39 -46.51 -26.76
C VAL A 640 28.46 -47.17 -27.63
N LYS A 641 29.06 -46.44 -28.57
CA LYS A 641 30.13 -46.96 -29.43
C LYS A 641 31.36 -47.36 -28.62
N LEU A 642 31.82 -46.49 -27.71
CA LEU A 642 32.97 -46.78 -26.85
C LEU A 642 32.65 -47.89 -25.83
N PHE A 643 31.43 -47.93 -25.31
CA PHE A 643 30.97 -48.98 -24.40
C PHE A 643 30.91 -50.35 -25.09
N LYS A 644 30.38 -50.42 -26.33
CA LYS A 644 30.36 -51.65 -27.15
C LYS A 644 31.74 -52.13 -27.61
N GLN A 645 32.78 -51.31 -27.48
CA GLN A 645 34.17 -51.72 -27.66
C GLN A 645 34.77 -52.39 -26.42
N GLY A 646 33.98 -52.63 -25.36
CA GLY A 646 34.40 -53.31 -24.14
C GLY A 646 35.02 -52.40 -23.07
N LYS A 647 34.88 -51.07 -23.21
CA LYS A 647 35.41 -50.10 -22.24
C LYS A 647 34.46 -49.93 -21.05
N SER A 648 35.00 -49.84 -19.84
CA SER A 648 34.21 -49.57 -18.64
C SER A 648 33.67 -48.13 -18.62
N ILE A 649 32.67 -47.84 -17.79
CA ILE A 649 32.08 -46.51 -17.64
C ILE A 649 33.15 -45.46 -17.30
N GLU A 650 34.12 -45.83 -16.46
CA GLU A 650 35.23 -44.99 -16.03
C GLU A 650 36.21 -44.73 -17.18
N GLN A 651 36.50 -45.75 -18.00
CA GLN A 651 37.36 -45.61 -19.17
C GLN A 651 36.72 -44.71 -20.23
N VAL A 652 35.41 -44.87 -20.46
CA VAL A 652 34.66 -44.00 -21.36
C VAL A 652 34.60 -42.56 -20.83
N ALA A 653 34.51 -42.37 -19.52
CA ALA A 653 34.55 -41.05 -18.90
C ALA A 653 35.90 -40.35 -19.14
N VAL A 654 37.01 -41.05 -18.92
CA VAL A 654 38.37 -40.51 -19.14
C VAL A 654 38.59 -40.19 -20.62
N GLU A 655 38.25 -41.10 -21.53
CA GLU A 655 38.50 -40.93 -22.96
C GLU A 655 37.65 -39.83 -23.60
N ARG A 656 36.43 -39.61 -23.08
CA ARG A 656 35.56 -38.52 -23.53
C ARG A 656 35.78 -37.22 -22.78
N ASN A 657 36.69 -37.19 -21.81
CA ASN A 657 36.91 -36.05 -20.90
C ASN A 657 35.60 -35.58 -20.21
N LEU A 658 34.81 -36.55 -19.74
CA LEU A 658 33.53 -36.34 -19.05
C LEU A 658 33.58 -36.94 -17.64
N VAL A 659 32.74 -36.42 -16.74
CA VAL A 659 32.57 -37.04 -15.41
C VAL A 659 31.75 -38.33 -15.50
N VAL A 660 32.07 -39.31 -14.65
CA VAL A 660 31.43 -40.65 -14.62
C VAL A 660 29.90 -40.55 -14.56
N SER A 661 29.37 -39.61 -13.77
CA SER A 661 27.92 -39.39 -13.62
C SER A 661 27.21 -38.96 -14.91
N THR A 662 27.93 -38.32 -15.84
CA THR A 662 27.41 -37.96 -17.17
C THR A 662 27.35 -39.20 -18.07
N ILE A 663 28.36 -40.08 -18.01
CA ILE A 663 28.36 -41.36 -18.75
C ILE A 663 27.27 -42.30 -18.22
N GLU A 664 27.10 -42.42 -16.90
CA GLU A 664 25.99 -43.17 -16.29
C GLU A 664 24.63 -42.64 -16.76
N GLY A 665 24.49 -41.32 -16.91
CA GLY A 665 23.29 -40.69 -17.49
C GLY A 665 23.07 -41.02 -18.97
N HIS A 666 24.13 -41.08 -19.77
CA HIS A 666 24.05 -41.51 -21.17
C HIS A 666 23.67 -43.00 -21.29
N ILE A 667 24.22 -43.87 -20.42
CA ILE A 667 23.89 -45.30 -20.38
C ILE A 667 22.43 -45.52 -19.98
N ALA A 668 21.93 -44.80 -18.96
CA ALA A 668 20.51 -44.87 -18.59
C ALA A 668 19.59 -44.50 -19.77
N ARG A 669 19.97 -43.49 -20.55
CA ARG A 669 19.23 -43.08 -21.76
C ARG A 669 19.35 -44.12 -22.89
N ALA A 670 20.52 -44.73 -23.06
CA ALA A 670 20.75 -45.80 -24.02
C ALA A 670 19.91 -47.06 -23.71
N ILE A 671 19.72 -47.39 -22.44
CA ILE A 671 18.84 -48.49 -21.99
C ILE A 671 17.38 -48.21 -22.37
N LYS A 672 16.87 -46.98 -22.14
CA LYS A 672 15.52 -46.57 -22.57
C LYS A 672 15.33 -46.60 -24.09
N GLN A 673 16.42 -46.52 -24.86
CA GLN A 673 16.43 -46.51 -26.33
C GLN A 673 16.79 -47.87 -26.95
N ASP A 674 16.88 -48.94 -26.16
CA ASP A 674 17.25 -50.29 -26.65
C ASP A 674 18.67 -50.41 -27.24
N LEU A 675 19.56 -49.47 -26.91
CA LEU A 675 20.93 -49.46 -27.45
C LEU A 675 21.92 -50.29 -26.62
N ILE A 676 21.64 -50.44 -25.31
CA ILE A 676 22.42 -51.20 -24.32
C ILE A 676 21.43 -51.95 -23.43
N ARG A 677 21.74 -53.21 -23.09
CA ARG A 677 20.94 -53.99 -22.12
C ARG A 677 21.53 -53.84 -20.72
N ILE A 678 20.69 -53.92 -19.67
CA ILE A 678 21.17 -53.70 -18.30
C ILE A 678 22.20 -54.75 -17.85
N ASP A 679 22.12 -55.97 -18.37
CA ASP A 679 23.06 -57.08 -18.12
C ASP A 679 24.45 -56.83 -18.75
N GLU A 680 24.57 -55.88 -19.67
CA GLU A 680 25.85 -55.40 -20.22
C GLU A 680 26.52 -54.35 -19.31
N VAL A 681 25.77 -53.78 -18.36
CA VAL A 681 26.24 -52.69 -17.49
C VAL A 681 26.49 -53.17 -16.06
N MET A 682 25.65 -54.08 -15.56
CA MET A 682 25.77 -54.65 -14.22
C MET A 682 25.13 -56.03 -14.16
N SER A 683 25.46 -56.81 -13.14
CA SER A 683 24.85 -58.15 -12.99
C SER A 683 23.35 -58.06 -12.73
N MET A 684 22.57 -59.01 -13.24
CA MET A 684 21.11 -59.06 -12.99
C MET A 684 20.78 -59.23 -11.50
N ILE A 685 21.69 -59.80 -10.69
CA ILE A 685 21.54 -59.91 -9.25
C ILE A 685 21.64 -58.51 -8.60
N GLU A 686 22.61 -57.70 -9.03
CA GLU A 686 22.80 -56.33 -8.56
C GLU A 686 21.64 -55.42 -9.00
N ALA A 687 21.21 -55.51 -10.26
CA ALA A 687 20.08 -54.74 -10.78
C ALA A 687 18.78 -55.03 -10.02
N LYS A 688 18.49 -56.31 -9.72
CA LYS A 688 17.30 -56.71 -8.95
C LYS A 688 17.35 -56.22 -7.50
N LYS A 689 18.52 -56.31 -6.84
CA LYS A 689 18.70 -55.76 -5.48
C LYS A 689 18.45 -54.26 -5.43
N ILE A 690 18.92 -53.51 -6.42
CA ILE A 690 18.69 -52.06 -6.49
C ILE A 690 17.22 -51.77 -6.81
N ALA A 691 16.57 -52.60 -7.63
CA ALA A 691 15.16 -52.46 -7.98
C ALA A 691 14.21 -52.61 -6.80
N GLU A 692 14.55 -53.41 -5.78
CA GLU A 692 13.74 -53.58 -4.55
C GLU A 692 13.48 -52.26 -3.81
N TYR A 693 14.34 -51.25 -3.98
CA TYR A 693 14.19 -49.93 -3.35
C TYR A 693 13.25 -48.98 -4.11
N PHE A 694 12.77 -49.38 -5.28
CA PHE A 694 11.78 -48.62 -6.04
C PHE A 694 10.38 -49.16 -5.70
N SER A 695 9.46 -48.29 -5.25
CA SER A 695 8.08 -48.65 -4.91
C SER A 695 7.34 -49.28 -6.10
N GLN A 696 6.29 -50.08 -5.81
CA GLN A 696 5.45 -50.68 -6.85
C GLN A 696 4.79 -49.63 -7.77
N ASP A 697 4.63 -48.38 -7.34
CA ASP A 697 4.26 -47.25 -8.19
C ASP A 697 5.49 -46.43 -8.57
N LEU A 698 5.79 -46.38 -9.89
CA LEU A 698 6.91 -45.62 -10.47
C LEU A 698 6.53 -44.16 -10.80
N VAL A 699 5.37 -43.67 -10.33
CA VAL A 699 4.89 -42.31 -10.61
C VAL A 699 5.53 -41.35 -9.60
N ASP A 700 6.21 -40.30 -10.10
CA ASP A 700 6.84 -39.23 -9.31
C ASP A 700 7.93 -39.63 -8.30
N ILE A 701 8.83 -40.55 -8.69
CA ILE A 701 9.98 -40.93 -7.88
C ILE A 701 11.02 -39.79 -7.81
N ARG A 702 11.28 -39.30 -6.58
CA ARG A 702 12.44 -38.47 -6.28
C ARG A 702 13.65 -39.34 -5.94
N LEU A 703 14.64 -39.38 -6.82
CA LEU A 703 15.90 -40.13 -6.61
C LEU A 703 16.64 -39.73 -5.32
N SER A 704 16.47 -38.49 -4.84
CA SER A 704 17.03 -38.04 -3.56
C SER A 704 16.50 -38.82 -2.37
N SER A 705 15.20 -39.12 -2.37
CA SER A 705 14.55 -39.88 -1.30
C SER A 705 14.97 -41.35 -1.30
N ILE A 706 15.22 -41.93 -2.48
CA ILE A 706 15.74 -43.31 -2.59
C ILE A 706 17.21 -43.37 -2.17
N LYS A 707 18.01 -42.35 -2.46
CA LYS A 707 19.42 -42.35 -2.08
C LYS A 707 19.64 -42.34 -0.55
N GLU A 708 18.67 -41.85 0.23
CA GLU A 708 18.71 -41.87 1.70
C GLU A 708 18.54 -43.27 2.31
N ILE A 709 17.87 -44.19 1.60
CA ILE A 709 17.55 -45.54 2.10
C ILE A 709 18.43 -46.65 1.50
N VAL A 710 19.15 -46.35 0.43
CA VAL A 710 20.02 -47.30 -0.28
C VAL A 710 21.45 -47.28 0.32
N PRO A 711 22.15 -48.42 0.39
CA PRO A 711 23.56 -48.48 0.78
C PRO A 711 24.46 -47.40 0.15
N GLN A 712 25.44 -46.90 0.91
CA GLN A 712 26.25 -45.75 0.50
C GLN A 712 27.05 -45.98 -0.79
N ASP A 713 27.44 -47.22 -1.07
CA ASP A 713 28.21 -47.68 -2.22
C ASP A 713 27.44 -47.61 -3.56
N ILE A 714 26.12 -47.42 -3.54
CA ILE A 714 25.30 -47.31 -4.77
C ILE A 714 25.23 -45.84 -5.22
N SER A 715 25.86 -45.50 -6.34
CA SER A 715 25.88 -44.13 -6.88
C SER A 715 24.48 -43.66 -7.34
N TYR A 716 24.27 -42.34 -7.40
CA TYR A 716 23.09 -41.76 -8.06
C TYR A 716 22.96 -42.19 -9.53
N GLY A 717 24.06 -42.49 -10.21
CA GLY A 717 24.04 -42.97 -11.58
C GLY A 717 23.56 -44.41 -11.71
N LYS A 718 23.97 -45.31 -10.81
CA LYS A 718 23.42 -46.68 -10.73
C LYS A 718 21.91 -46.67 -10.51
N LEU A 719 21.41 -45.79 -9.63
CA LEU A 719 19.96 -45.62 -9.43
C LEU A 719 19.23 -45.17 -10.70
N ARG A 720 19.82 -44.25 -11.48
CA ARG A 720 19.24 -43.80 -12.77
C ARG A 720 19.21 -44.92 -13.82
N ILE A 721 20.26 -45.74 -13.87
CA ILE A 721 20.38 -46.88 -14.79
C ILE A 721 19.29 -47.92 -14.49
N VAL A 722 19.11 -48.27 -13.22
CA VAL A 722 18.08 -49.25 -12.80
C VAL A 722 16.67 -48.71 -12.99
N LEU A 723 16.41 -47.44 -12.66
CA LEU A 723 15.12 -46.80 -12.93
C LEU A 723 14.79 -46.80 -14.44
N ALA A 724 15.78 -46.51 -15.29
CA ALA A 724 15.62 -46.55 -16.73
C ALA A 724 15.27 -47.94 -17.27
N TRP A 725 15.84 -49.00 -16.67
CA TRP A 725 15.49 -50.38 -16.98
C TRP A 725 14.07 -50.75 -16.49
N LEU A 726 13.69 -50.37 -15.27
CA LEU A 726 12.35 -50.62 -14.72
C LEU A 726 11.24 -49.92 -15.50
N GLU A 727 11.44 -48.66 -15.89
CA GLU A 727 10.50 -47.92 -16.75
C GLU A 727 10.31 -48.58 -18.12
N LYS A 728 11.33 -49.31 -18.60
CA LYS A 728 11.29 -50.01 -19.88
C LYS A 728 10.60 -51.37 -19.75
N GLU A 729 10.86 -52.17 -18.71
CA GLU A 729 10.18 -53.46 -18.53
C GLU A 729 8.66 -53.33 -18.31
N ARG A 730 8.16 -52.14 -17.94
CA ARG A 730 6.72 -51.85 -17.84
C ARG A 730 6.06 -51.35 -19.13
N LYS A 731 6.82 -51.06 -20.18
CA LYS A 731 6.33 -50.68 -21.51
C LYS A 731 6.36 -51.88 -22.43
#